data_AF-A0A3B0KK55-F1
#
_entry.id   AF-A0A3B0KK55-F1
#
_cell.length_a   1.000
_cell.length_b   1.000
_cell.length_c   1.000
_cell.angle_alpha   90.00
_cell.angle_beta   90.00
_cell.angle_gamma   90.00
#
_symmetry.space_group_name_H-M   'P 1'
#
loop_
_entity.id
_entity.type
_entity.pdbx_description
1 polymer ?
#
loop_
_entity_poly.entity_id
_entity_poly.type
_entity_poly.pdbx_seq_one_letter_code
_entity_poly.pdbx_strand_id
1 'polypeptide(L)'
;MSAAGRVDDEATTLPATQEPPSSGPATPAVAEIAASSIRSGLAELELRSSQVLQRLENVKTVPGAVSPKASGNANDVEEEQDPEAEAEDSDQLPFTQLRPEHRVPSDILKSLEQLVAYTDSDDDPEFPLPALDDVSHLALISHSIVAYLSHLDRQQLLRVTNSISGDATRWLGTLFHFNNPASSFHADNADAILRTVRLAIVARCPGYLEGGIPALAQPCFYISENTTPVRLQYACRQLGIPLDAIKIIPEHSQYGTMDLTQLQKQIQLDLSANRTPLLVVADIGASLCGYVDNLQRLRDVCKPHNMWLHASGHGLAALVCAQSQSQGHVDDVLHSMALNLGSWLGVPSLPIVLLHRPLLNSALSAFESDPILSRRLNSLSLWTSLQALGRKAIAERLHVAFQTCSILFEIASKCEGIRVLSHTPGAQTGASLSDIIQSPFDVNTLFDAAAPVVAYQFDGSTTIPISGNLEAAERETAATGGLKPLEKINNASYFDRLNSWLGQTLQRDCPNFDFEVIEHPTHGSCIRYCPLELGLGEQPPSSENLESFAQSLEAHVDILRATIKHKARFIYLVERSEVLRLVPLPEWAGMGGVRFVPESWESLLTDQAKTELNKLNIDLVEALKSTDNAFSLGEGTDGLICVRFGMVTHETEVEELLDLVVTVGKSVQENSRVLDTMSEIVKKGIEAVTADLQRESEEKLWQEGILRHVPVVGRVFNWWSPPAKESGIKGRSLNLTQGVVESTENIYKYHMQMTGATAHQLPANRSPPTPMVQTPVGATATQQQQPVFPTVEPVSGGSGEEGSPNGHETVTIGAAPATQNHVDHARTVSQSSASSSVVPELVPANSAITQ
;
A
#
# COMPACT_ATOMS: atom_id res chain seq x y z
N MET A 1 -58.62 62.10 -8.16
CA MET A 1 -59.64 63.18 -8.05
C MET A 1 -59.47 63.88 -6.70
N SER A 2 -60.20 64.97 -6.47
CA SER A 2 -60.30 65.80 -5.24
C SER A 2 -59.87 65.12 -3.92
N ALA A 3 -59.06 65.74 -3.04
CA ALA A 3 -59.23 67.05 -2.36
C ALA A 3 -60.48 67.09 -1.46
N ALA A 4 -60.49 67.72 -0.27
CA ALA A 4 -59.43 68.23 0.60
C ALA A 4 -60.00 68.45 2.03
N GLY A 5 -59.15 68.54 3.06
CA GLY A 5 -59.56 68.84 4.44
C GLY A 5 -58.33 69.10 5.33
N ARG A 6 -58.39 70.10 6.19
CA ARG A 6 -57.27 70.65 6.98
C ARG A 6 -57.83 71.40 8.21
N VAL A 7 -56.94 71.73 9.15
CA VAL A 7 -57.12 72.63 10.31
C VAL A 7 -57.71 71.95 11.55
N ASP A 8 -56.81 71.61 12.48
CA ASP A 8 -56.66 72.16 13.86
C ASP A 8 -57.91 72.13 14.80
N ASP A 9 -57.81 72.10 16.14
CA ASP A 9 -56.75 72.67 17.00
C ASP A 9 -56.65 72.07 18.43
N GLU A 10 -55.57 72.48 19.13
CA GLU A 10 -55.30 72.59 20.58
C GLU A 10 -55.85 71.65 21.71
N ALA A 11 -54.88 71.15 22.49
CA ALA A 11 -54.71 71.32 23.95
C ALA A 11 -55.53 70.54 25.02
N THR A 12 -54.84 69.55 25.63
CA THR A 12 -54.54 69.43 27.08
C THR A 12 -55.65 69.57 28.14
N THR A 13 -55.99 68.48 28.87
CA THR A 13 -55.59 68.27 30.30
C THR A 13 -56.10 66.95 30.93
N LEU A 14 -55.40 66.51 31.99
CA LEU A 14 -55.70 65.40 32.91
C LEU A 14 -56.64 65.89 34.06
N PRO A 15 -57.06 65.10 35.09
CA PRO A 15 -56.73 63.69 35.41
C PRO A 15 -57.92 62.79 35.84
N ALA A 16 -57.67 61.47 35.98
CA ALA A 16 -58.34 60.61 36.96
C ALA A 16 -57.48 59.36 37.26
N THR A 17 -57.41 58.94 38.53
CA THR A 17 -56.78 57.69 38.98
C THR A 17 -57.83 56.66 39.38
N GLN A 18 -57.71 55.41 38.91
CA GLN A 18 -57.97 54.19 39.71
C GLN A 18 -57.58 52.89 38.99
N GLU A 19 -57.58 51.80 39.77
CA GLU A 19 -56.87 50.53 39.61
C GLU A 19 -57.60 49.46 38.72
N PRO A 20 -57.03 48.25 38.50
CA PRO A 20 -57.04 47.60 37.17
C PRO A 20 -58.05 46.44 37.02
N PRO A 21 -58.07 45.82 35.83
CA PRO A 21 -58.25 44.36 35.76
C PRO A 21 -57.27 43.61 34.84
N SER A 22 -57.00 42.35 35.23
CA SER A 22 -56.60 41.20 34.41
C SER A 22 -55.40 41.32 33.43
N SER A 23 -54.29 40.69 33.79
CA SER A 23 -53.23 40.29 32.84
C SER A 23 -53.69 39.15 31.93
N GLY A 24 -53.84 39.42 30.64
CA GLY A 24 -53.87 38.37 29.61
C GLY A 24 -52.48 37.76 29.41
N PRO A 25 -52.36 36.55 28.83
CA PRO A 25 -51.07 35.93 28.54
C PRO A 25 -50.31 36.75 27.49
N ALA A 26 -49.13 37.25 27.84
CA ALA A 26 -48.27 37.93 26.88
C ALA A 26 -47.78 36.94 25.82
N THR A 27 -48.12 37.18 24.56
CA THR A 27 -47.44 36.54 23.44
C THR A 27 -45.95 36.90 23.50
N PRO A 28 -45.01 35.94 23.50
CA PRO A 28 -43.59 36.25 23.54
C PRO A 28 -43.22 37.03 22.29
N ALA A 29 -42.76 38.28 22.48
CA ALA A 29 -42.22 39.06 21.39
C ALA A 29 -40.95 38.37 20.87
N VAL A 30 -41.00 37.85 19.65
CA VAL A 30 -39.81 37.31 18.97
C VAL A 30 -38.86 38.47 18.78
N ALA A 31 -37.74 38.46 19.51
CA ALA A 31 -36.72 39.48 19.36
C ALA A 31 -36.10 39.37 17.95
N GLU A 32 -36.29 40.40 17.12
CA GLU A 32 -35.56 40.51 15.86
C GLU A 32 -34.06 40.66 16.17
N ILE A 33 -33.30 39.57 16.00
CA ILE A 33 -31.85 39.61 16.08
C ILE A 33 -31.36 40.50 14.95
N ALA A 34 -30.90 41.70 15.29
CA ALA A 34 -30.52 42.71 14.31
C ALA A 34 -29.51 42.15 13.30
N ALA A 35 -29.74 42.39 12.01
CA ALA A 35 -28.88 41.87 10.94
C ALA A 35 -27.42 42.36 10.99
N SER A 36 -27.10 43.34 11.85
CA SER A 36 -25.72 43.69 12.24
C SER A 36 -25.08 42.64 13.15
N SER A 37 -25.81 42.12 14.16
CA SER A 37 -25.34 41.08 15.08
C SER A 37 -25.09 39.76 14.36
N ILE A 38 -25.99 39.34 13.46
CA ILE A 38 -25.80 38.12 12.66
C ILE A 38 -24.55 38.25 11.76
N ARG A 39 -24.35 39.40 11.10
CA ARG A 39 -23.14 39.65 10.30
C ARG A 39 -21.87 39.66 11.14
N SER A 40 -21.91 40.24 12.34
CA SER A 40 -20.76 40.23 13.26
C SER A 40 -20.42 38.81 13.73
N GLY A 41 -21.42 37.99 14.07
CA GLY A 41 -21.22 36.61 14.51
C GLY A 41 -20.71 35.70 13.39
N LEU A 42 -21.20 35.87 12.15
CA LEU A 42 -20.69 35.15 10.99
C LEU A 42 -19.23 35.52 10.67
N ALA A 43 -18.88 36.81 10.70
CA ALA A 43 -17.51 37.27 10.46
C ALA A 43 -16.54 36.83 11.57
N GLU A 44 -17.00 36.73 12.83
CA GLU A 44 -16.19 36.17 13.92
C GLU A 44 -16.05 34.64 13.81
N LEU A 45 -17.10 33.93 13.40
CA LEU A 45 -17.05 32.49 13.16
C LEU A 45 -16.13 32.14 12.00
N GLU A 46 -16.17 32.92 10.92
CA GLU A 46 -15.25 32.88 9.79
C GLU A 46 -13.81 33.09 10.30
N LEU A 47 -13.51 34.25 10.91
CA LEU A 47 -12.17 34.57 11.42
C LEU A 47 -11.61 33.49 12.36
N ARG A 48 -12.42 32.96 13.29
CA ARG A 48 -12.00 31.90 14.22
C ARG A 48 -11.82 30.55 13.52
N SER A 49 -12.67 30.22 12.55
CA SER A 49 -12.55 28.98 11.77
C SER A 49 -11.29 29.01 10.90
N SER A 50 -11.07 30.10 10.16
CA SER A 50 -9.85 30.33 9.36
C SER A 50 -8.59 30.30 10.24
N GLN A 51 -8.62 30.88 11.44
CA GLN A 51 -7.49 30.82 12.38
C GLN A 51 -7.20 29.41 12.94
N VAL A 52 -8.19 28.51 12.97
CA VAL A 52 -7.98 27.11 13.39
C VAL A 52 -7.52 26.25 12.21
N LEU A 53 -8.11 26.42 11.03
CA LEU A 53 -7.64 25.80 9.79
C LEU A 53 -6.18 26.16 9.52
N GLN A 54 -5.84 27.45 9.56
CA GLN A 54 -4.46 27.92 9.41
C GLN A 54 -3.50 27.36 10.47
N ARG A 55 -3.95 27.00 11.68
CA ARG A 55 -3.08 26.33 12.66
C ARG A 55 -2.84 24.87 12.29
N LEU A 56 -3.88 24.16 11.89
CA LEU A 56 -3.81 22.77 11.41
C LEU A 56 -2.94 22.65 10.14
N GLU A 57 -3.00 23.64 9.24
CA GLU A 57 -2.10 23.77 8.09
C GLU A 57 -0.65 24.07 8.51
N ASN A 58 -0.42 24.97 9.47
CA ASN A 58 0.91 25.46 9.84
C ASN A 58 1.64 24.64 10.93
N VAL A 59 1.12 23.47 11.36
CA VAL A 59 1.78 22.58 12.34
C VAL A 59 3.22 22.25 11.93
N LYS A 60 3.51 22.20 10.62
CA LYS A 60 4.79 21.78 10.03
C LYS A 60 5.89 22.87 9.98
N THR A 61 5.80 23.95 10.76
CA THR A 61 6.68 25.14 10.59
C THR A 61 7.78 25.35 11.66
N VAL A 62 7.94 24.45 12.65
CA VAL A 62 9.00 24.57 13.68
C VAL A 62 9.81 23.27 13.86
N PRO A 63 10.89 23.06 13.09
CA PRO A 63 11.86 22.01 13.40
C PRO A 63 12.71 22.40 14.62
N GLY A 64 12.53 21.70 15.75
CA GLY A 64 13.52 21.66 16.83
C GLY A 64 13.50 22.82 17.84
N ALA A 65 12.36 23.19 18.42
CA ALA A 65 12.29 24.07 19.58
C ALA A 65 12.53 23.32 20.91
N VAL A 66 13.80 23.02 21.23
CA VAL A 66 14.17 22.48 22.55
C VAL A 66 13.79 23.48 23.64
N SER A 67 12.99 23.05 24.63
CA SER A 67 12.57 23.90 25.74
C SER A 67 13.79 24.43 26.51
N PRO A 68 13.93 25.76 26.72
CA PRO A 68 15.08 26.31 27.43
C PRO A 68 15.02 25.91 28.91
N LYS A 69 15.96 25.07 29.35
CA LYS A 69 16.18 24.81 30.78
C LYS A 69 16.52 26.12 31.45
N ALA A 70 15.65 26.59 32.35
CA ALA A 70 15.89 27.80 33.12
C ALA A 70 17.14 27.62 34.00
N SER A 71 18.23 28.29 33.64
CA SER A 71 19.43 28.38 34.48
C SER A 71 19.08 29.20 35.73
N GLY A 72 19.14 28.58 36.90
CA GLY A 72 18.75 29.22 38.14
C GLY A 72 19.62 30.42 38.53
N ASN A 73 19.00 31.41 39.16
CA ASN A 73 19.67 32.31 40.09
C ASN A 73 19.20 31.96 41.51
N ALA A 74 20.12 31.82 42.44
CA ALA A 74 19.80 31.69 43.86
C ALA A 74 19.40 33.07 44.45
N ASN A 75 18.51 33.05 45.44
CA ASN A 75 18.71 33.69 46.74
C ASN A 75 17.55 33.35 47.68
N ASP A 76 17.93 32.89 48.86
CA ASP A 76 17.23 32.64 50.13
C ASP A 76 15.87 33.34 50.37
N VAL A 77 14.88 32.58 50.85
CA VAL A 77 14.22 32.73 52.19
C VAL A 77 13.83 31.32 52.68
N GLU A 78 13.66 31.15 53.99
CA GLU A 78 13.60 29.89 54.73
C GLU A 78 12.21 29.19 54.77
N GLU A 79 12.26 27.89 55.10
CA GLU A 79 11.30 27.03 55.85
C GLU A 79 9.78 27.34 55.86
N GLU A 80 8.97 26.34 55.43
CA GLU A 80 8.32 25.42 56.38
C GLU A 80 7.94 24.09 55.70
N GLN A 81 7.61 23.05 56.48
CA GLN A 81 7.27 21.70 56.01
C GLN A 81 5.81 21.36 56.29
N ASP A 82 5.16 20.60 55.40
CA ASP A 82 4.17 19.59 55.80
C ASP A 82 4.12 18.45 54.75
N PRO A 83 3.93 17.16 55.12
CA PRO A 83 4.12 16.01 54.25
C PRO A 83 2.82 15.32 53.76
N GLU A 84 3.00 14.32 52.90
CA GLU A 84 2.08 13.19 52.65
C GLU A 84 0.65 13.50 52.17
N ALA A 85 0.51 13.56 50.84
CA ALA A 85 -0.67 13.02 50.15
C ALA A 85 -0.21 12.29 48.87
N GLU A 86 -0.12 10.96 48.91
CA GLU A 86 0.07 10.15 47.70
C GLU A 86 -1.21 10.23 46.85
N ALA A 87 -1.12 10.86 45.68
CA ALA A 87 -2.18 10.93 44.68
C ALA A 87 -1.67 10.36 43.36
N GLU A 88 -2.35 9.32 42.91
CA GLU A 88 -1.97 8.35 41.87
C GLU A 88 -1.41 8.93 40.55
N ASP A 89 -0.34 8.30 40.03
CA ASP A 89 0.24 8.55 38.71
C ASP A 89 -0.74 8.13 37.59
N SER A 90 -1.63 9.07 37.23
CA SER A 90 -2.79 8.82 36.36
C SER A 90 -2.61 9.31 34.92
N ASP A 91 -1.46 9.91 34.58
CA ASP A 91 -1.33 10.67 33.32
C ASP A 91 -0.99 9.80 32.09
N GLN A 92 -0.72 8.50 32.28
CA GLN A 92 -0.46 7.52 31.20
C GLN A 92 -1.73 6.95 30.54
N LEU A 93 -2.89 7.60 30.69
CA LEU A 93 -4.08 7.27 29.89
C LEU A 93 -3.91 7.81 28.46
N PRO A 94 -4.03 6.97 27.41
CA PRO A 94 -3.77 7.37 26.03
C PRO A 94 -4.71 8.49 25.56
N PHE A 95 -4.16 9.38 24.73
CA PHE A 95 -4.81 10.63 24.29
C PHE A 95 -6.17 10.46 23.60
N THR A 96 -6.50 9.24 23.16
CA THR A 96 -7.76 8.87 22.49
C THR A 96 -8.95 8.66 23.43
N GLN A 97 -8.76 8.69 24.75
CA GLN A 97 -9.86 8.48 25.72
C GLN A 97 -10.45 9.79 26.28
N LEU A 98 -11.77 9.83 26.39
CA LEU A 98 -12.50 10.93 27.05
C LEU A 98 -12.25 10.90 28.56
N ARG A 99 -11.30 11.71 29.03
CA ARG A 99 -11.03 11.91 30.47
C ARG A 99 -12.26 12.54 31.18
N PRO A 100 -12.53 12.22 32.46
CA PRO A 100 -13.68 12.74 33.20
C PRO A 100 -13.53 14.21 33.64
N GLU A 101 -12.35 14.79 33.51
CA GLU A 101 -11.99 16.12 34.01
C GLU A 101 -12.22 17.23 32.98
N HIS A 102 -12.39 18.46 33.46
CA HIS A 102 -12.53 19.64 32.60
C HIS A 102 -11.19 20.02 31.94
N ARG A 103 -11.17 20.06 30.60
CA ARG A 103 -10.04 20.59 29.82
C ARG A 103 -10.40 21.92 29.16
N VAL A 104 -9.45 22.86 29.12
CA VAL A 104 -9.61 24.15 28.44
C VAL A 104 -9.66 23.91 26.93
N PRO A 105 -10.52 24.62 26.15
CA PRO A 105 -10.64 24.39 24.70
C PRO A 105 -9.33 24.50 23.91
N SER A 106 -8.36 25.28 24.36
CA SER A 106 -7.01 25.34 23.78
C SER A 106 -6.28 24.01 23.81
N ASP A 107 -6.46 23.22 24.87
CA ASP A 107 -5.72 21.98 25.07
C ASP A 107 -6.47 20.79 24.45
N ILE A 108 -7.78 20.91 24.29
CA ILE A 108 -8.58 20.03 23.42
C ILE A 108 -8.15 20.22 21.95
N LEU A 109 -7.98 21.46 21.49
CA LEU A 109 -7.49 21.74 20.12
C LEU A 109 -6.05 21.23 19.92
N LYS A 110 -5.13 21.42 20.87
CA LYS A 110 -3.79 20.80 20.81
C LYS A 110 -3.85 19.27 20.72
N SER A 111 -4.76 18.62 21.46
CA SER A 111 -4.93 17.16 21.35
C SER A 111 -5.50 16.73 19.99
N LEU A 112 -6.28 17.57 19.32
CA LEU A 112 -6.72 17.33 17.93
C LEU A 112 -5.57 17.56 16.94
N GLU A 113 -4.77 18.62 17.11
CA GLU A 113 -3.55 18.89 16.35
C GLU A 113 -2.56 17.70 16.47
N GLN A 114 -2.40 17.15 17.68
CA GLN A 114 -1.60 15.94 17.95
C GLN A 114 -2.18 14.68 17.31
N LEU A 115 -3.51 14.48 17.36
CA LEU A 115 -4.18 13.33 16.74
C LEU A 115 -4.11 13.34 15.19
N VAL A 116 -3.94 14.52 14.59
CA VAL A 116 -3.69 14.66 13.14
C VAL A 116 -2.20 14.48 12.81
N ALA A 117 -1.29 14.84 13.72
CA ALA A 117 0.15 14.77 13.50
C ALA A 117 0.80 13.41 13.81
N TYR A 118 0.19 12.59 14.68
CA TYR A 118 0.71 11.28 15.09
C TYR A 118 -0.20 10.14 14.65
N THR A 119 0.38 9.18 13.92
CA THR A 119 -0.12 7.81 13.78
C THR A 119 0.77 6.87 14.59
N ASP A 120 0.31 5.66 14.94
CA ASP A 120 0.89 4.83 16.01
C ASP A 120 2.22 4.10 15.64
N SER A 121 2.97 4.55 14.62
CA SER A 121 4.30 3.99 14.29
C SER A 121 5.32 5.04 13.85
N ASP A 122 6.60 4.82 14.18
CA ASP A 122 7.74 5.66 13.76
C ASP A 122 8.14 5.45 12.29
N ASP A 123 7.53 4.47 11.59
CA ASP A 123 7.82 4.10 10.19
C ASP A 123 6.72 4.58 9.20
N ASP A 124 5.57 5.07 9.67
CA ASP A 124 4.49 5.56 8.81
C ASP A 124 4.82 6.95 8.20
N PRO A 125 4.43 7.21 6.93
CA PRO A 125 4.69 8.49 6.28
C PRO A 125 3.86 9.61 6.92
N GLU A 126 4.49 10.77 7.14
CA GLU A 126 3.78 11.98 7.59
C GLU A 126 2.61 12.32 6.64
N PHE A 127 1.39 12.45 7.16
CA PHE A 127 0.21 12.91 6.41
C PHE A 127 -0.07 14.40 6.67
N PRO A 128 0.62 15.36 5.99
CA PRO A 128 0.24 16.75 6.06
C PRO A 128 -1.15 16.96 5.44
N LEU A 129 -1.99 17.76 6.07
CA LEU A 129 -3.23 18.22 5.43
C LEU A 129 -2.88 19.07 4.20
N PRO A 130 -3.50 18.84 3.03
CA PRO A 130 -3.24 19.63 1.83
C PRO A 130 -3.72 21.07 2.00
N ALA A 131 -3.02 22.01 1.36
CA ALA A 131 -3.38 23.43 1.38
C ALA A 131 -4.75 23.65 0.71
N LEU A 132 -5.63 24.39 1.38
CA LEU A 132 -6.98 24.66 0.89
C LEU A 132 -6.99 25.78 -0.15
N ASP A 133 -7.70 25.58 -1.27
CA ASP A 133 -8.04 26.68 -2.18
C ASP A 133 -9.22 27.51 -1.63
N ASP A 134 -9.41 28.72 -2.15
CA ASP A 134 -10.46 29.65 -1.71
C ASP A 134 -11.86 29.00 -1.69
N VAL A 135 -12.12 28.09 -2.62
CA VAL A 135 -13.42 27.40 -2.78
C VAL A 135 -13.61 26.31 -1.75
N SER A 136 -12.56 25.52 -1.44
CA SER A 136 -12.58 24.51 -0.38
C SER A 136 -12.62 25.13 1.00
N HIS A 137 -11.88 26.21 1.23
CA HIS A 137 -11.93 27.00 2.45
C HIS A 137 -13.34 27.59 2.67
N LEU A 138 -13.97 28.14 1.63
CA LEU A 138 -15.38 28.58 1.67
C LEU A 138 -16.36 27.42 1.93
N ALA A 139 -16.14 26.24 1.35
CA ALA A 139 -16.97 25.06 1.60
C ALA A 139 -16.87 24.58 3.06
N LEU A 140 -15.68 24.63 3.66
CA LEU A 140 -15.44 24.28 5.07
C LEU A 140 -16.06 25.31 6.04
N ILE A 141 -15.89 26.62 5.79
CA ILE A 141 -16.60 27.68 6.52
C ILE A 141 -18.12 27.49 6.40
N SER A 142 -18.61 27.09 5.23
CA SER A 142 -20.04 26.83 5.02
C SER A 142 -20.57 25.74 5.96
N HIS A 143 -19.81 24.69 6.26
CA HIS A 143 -20.20 23.67 7.26
C HIS A 143 -20.29 24.24 8.70
N SER A 144 -19.38 25.14 9.09
CA SER A 144 -19.50 25.90 10.35
C SER A 144 -20.77 26.76 10.37
N ILE A 145 -21.11 27.42 9.25
CA ILE A 145 -22.33 28.22 9.11
C ILE A 145 -23.58 27.34 9.17
N VAL A 146 -23.57 26.12 8.61
CA VAL A 146 -24.66 25.14 8.75
C VAL A 146 -24.94 24.82 10.23
N ALA A 147 -23.90 24.62 11.04
CA ALA A 147 -24.04 24.37 12.48
C ALA A 147 -24.53 25.60 13.26
N TYR A 148 -24.19 26.82 12.82
CA TYR A 148 -24.76 28.03 13.39
C TYR A 148 -26.25 28.17 13.04
N LEU A 149 -26.62 28.00 11.76
CA LEU A 149 -28.00 28.15 11.26
C LEU A 149 -28.99 27.13 11.84
N SER A 150 -28.54 25.98 12.37
CA SER A 150 -29.45 25.04 13.06
C SER A 150 -30.06 25.56 14.37
N HIS A 151 -29.63 26.72 14.87
CA HIS A 151 -30.22 27.40 16.02
C HIS A 151 -31.42 28.31 15.66
N LEU A 152 -31.73 28.49 14.36
CA LEU A 152 -32.89 29.26 13.91
C LEU A 152 -34.21 28.53 14.21
N ASP A 153 -35.31 29.29 14.31
CA ASP A 153 -36.63 28.69 14.41
C ASP A 153 -36.99 27.86 13.15
N ARG A 154 -37.92 26.90 13.30
CA ARG A 154 -38.32 26.01 12.21
C ARG A 154 -38.83 26.75 10.97
N GLN A 155 -39.46 27.92 11.11
CA GLN A 155 -40.01 28.69 9.99
C GLN A 155 -38.95 29.52 9.25
N GLN A 156 -37.92 29.99 9.93
CA GLN A 156 -36.75 30.64 9.36
C GLN A 156 -35.85 29.61 8.68
N LEU A 157 -35.56 28.50 9.37
CA LEU A 157 -34.77 27.39 8.84
C LEU A 157 -35.40 26.81 7.56
N LEU A 158 -36.72 26.53 7.55
CA LEU A 158 -37.44 26.10 6.33
C LEU A 158 -37.29 27.10 5.17
N ARG A 159 -37.44 28.41 5.43
CA ARG A 159 -37.31 29.44 4.38
C ARG A 159 -35.89 29.51 3.81
N VAL A 160 -34.88 29.49 4.68
CA VAL A 160 -33.47 29.52 4.30
C VAL A 160 -33.10 28.26 3.52
N THR A 161 -33.43 27.07 4.03
CA THR A 161 -33.14 25.80 3.35
C THR A 161 -33.82 25.71 1.98
N ASN A 162 -35.11 26.03 1.88
CA ASN A 162 -35.84 25.96 0.62
C ASN A 162 -35.34 26.98 -0.42
N SER A 163 -34.85 28.14 0.02
CA SER A 163 -34.23 29.12 -0.88
C SER A 163 -32.91 28.61 -1.45
N ILE A 164 -32.03 28.08 -0.59
CA ILE A 164 -30.69 27.57 -0.98
C ILE A 164 -30.83 26.31 -1.85
N SER A 165 -31.60 25.32 -1.40
CA SER A 165 -31.78 24.06 -2.15
C SER A 165 -32.56 24.28 -3.44
N GLY A 166 -33.58 25.14 -3.44
CA GLY A 166 -34.34 25.50 -4.64
C GLY A 166 -33.55 26.32 -5.66
N ASP A 167 -32.57 27.10 -5.25
CA ASP A 167 -31.63 27.80 -6.14
C ASP A 167 -30.58 26.86 -6.70
N ALA A 168 -29.92 26.07 -5.85
CA ALA A 168 -28.99 25.03 -6.27
C ALA A 168 -29.64 24.03 -7.26
N THR A 169 -30.87 23.58 -7.00
CA THR A 169 -31.61 22.65 -7.88
C THR A 169 -31.86 23.24 -9.27
N ARG A 170 -32.31 24.50 -9.36
CA ARG A 170 -32.52 25.19 -10.65
C ARG A 170 -31.19 25.41 -11.38
N TRP A 171 -30.14 25.76 -10.65
CA TRP A 171 -28.81 26.00 -11.21
C TRP A 171 -28.21 24.71 -11.78
N LEU A 172 -28.30 23.60 -11.04
CA LEU A 172 -27.88 22.27 -11.48
C LEU A 172 -28.70 21.76 -12.67
N GLY A 173 -30.03 21.93 -12.67
CA GLY A 173 -30.84 21.56 -13.83
C GLY A 173 -30.45 22.33 -15.10
N THR A 174 -30.07 23.61 -14.96
CA THR A 174 -29.52 24.38 -16.09
C THR A 174 -28.14 23.89 -16.54
N LEU A 175 -27.32 23.38 -15.60
CA LEU A 175 -25.94 22.94 -15.87
C LEU A 175 -25.88 21.53 -16.49
N PHE A 176 -26.79 20.65 -16.09
CA PHE A 176 -26.87 19.24 -16.50
C PHE A 176 -27.99 18.97 -17.52
N HIS A 177 -28.51 20.02 -18.18
CA HIS A 177 -29.56 19.95 -19.20
C HIS A 177 -30.79 19.10 -18.77
N PHE A 178 -31.22 19.30 -17.53
CA PHE A 178 -32.33 18.59 -16.87
C PHE A 178 -33.47 19.59 -16.64
N ASN A 179 -34.55 19.48 -17.40
CA ASN A 179 -35.57 20.53 -17.55
C ASN A 179 -36.43 20.71 -16.29
N ASN A 180 -36.92 19.60 -15.71
CA ASN A 180 -37.74 19.61 -14.51
C ASN A 180 -37.03 18.90 -13.33
N PRO A 181 -36.02 19.55 -12.69
CA PRO A 181 -35.20 18.93 -11.66
C PRO A 181 -35.85 18.94 -10.28
N ALA A 182 -35.77 17.80 -9.58
CA ALA A 182 -35.73 17.72 -8.13
C ALA A 182 -34.33 17.25 -7.70
N SER A 183 -33.89 17.61 -6.49
CA SER A 183 -32.58 17.19 -5.97
C SER A 183 -32.66 16.72 -4.52
N SER A 184 -31.65 15.94 -4.10
CA SER A 184 -31.38 15.63 -2.69
C SER A 184 -29.87 15.50 -2.47
N PHE A 185 -29.41 15.86 -1.27
CA PHE A 185 -28.00 16.10 -0.95
C PHE A 185 -27.56 15.12 0.14
N HIS A 186 -26.64 14.21 -0.20
CA HIS A 186 -26.26 13.06 0.61
C HIS A 186 -24.78 13.16 1.03
N ALA A 187 -24.44 12.51 2.15
CA ALA A 187 -23.04 12.44 2.60
C ALA A 187 -22.21 11.46 1.76
N ASP A 188 -22.85 10.41 1.22
CA ASP A 188 -22.20 9.42 0.37
C ASP A 188 -23.10 8.95 -0.80
N ASN A 189 -22.56 8.06 -1.63
CA ASN A 189 -23.27 7.45 -2.75
C ASN A 189 -24.23 6.30 -2.34
N ALA A 190 -24.12 5.76 -1.13
CA ALA A 190 -24.97 4.68 -0.64
C ALA A 190 -26.34 5.20 -0.18
N ASP A 191 -26.39 6.34 0.51
CA ASP A 191 -27.62 7.06 0.84
C ASP A 191 -28.29 7.66 -0.42
N ALA A 192 -27.50 8.12 -1.41
CA ALA A 192 -28.03 8.55 -2.71
C ALA A 192 -28.69 7.39 -3.49
N ILE A 193 -28.11 6.19 -3.47
CA ILE A 193 -28.70 4.98 -4.06
C ILE A 193 -29.91 4.51 -3.25
N LEU A 194 -29.89 4.58 -1.92
CA LEU A 194 -31.06 4.29 -1.06
C LEU A 194 -32.24 5.21 -1.38
N ARG A 195 -32.01 6.52 -1.52
CA ARG A 195 -33.04 7.48 -1.97
C ARG A 195 -33.51 7.18 -3.40
N THR A 196 -32.61 6.80 -4.32
CA THR A 196 -32.98 6.36 -5.68
C THR A 196 -33.92 5.16 -5.65
N VAL A 197 -33.63 4.14 -4.83
CA VAL A 197 -34.50 2.97 -4.69
C VAL A 197 -35.86 3.37 -4.10
N ARG A 198 -35.92 4.22 -3.07
CA ARG A 198 -37.19 4.74 -2.52
C ARG A 198 -38.03 5.50 -3.56
N LEU A 199 -37.40 6.30 -4.42
CA LEU A 199 -38.06 6.99 -5.54
C LEU A 199 -38.60 6.00 -6.57
N ALA A 200 -37.79 5.02 -6.99
CA ALA A 200 -38.21 3.97 -7.93
C ALA A 200 -39.40 3.17 -7.38
N ILE A 201 -39.38 2.81 -6.09
CA ILE A 201 -40.48 2.12 -5.40
C ILE A 201 -41.76 2.94 -5.48
N VAL A 202 -41.76 4.21 -5.06
CA VAL A 202 -43.00 5.02 -5.03
C VAL A 202 -43.48 5.42 -6.43
N ALA A 203 -42.60 5.43 -7.43
CA ALA A 203 -42.97 5.61 -8.84
C ALA A 203 -43.65 4.38 -9.46
N ARG A 204 -43.43 3.16 -8.92
CA ARG A 204 -43.84 1.89 -9.54
C ARG A 204 -44.83 1.05 -8.71
N CYS A 205 -44.73 1.10 -7.39
CA CYS A 205 -45.47 0.26 -6.44
C CYS A 205 -46.54 1.11 -5.72
N PRO A 206 -47.71 1.38 -6.34
CA PRO A 206 -48.80 2.09 -5.68
C PRO A 206 -49.28 1.29 -4.46
N GLY A 207 -49.57 1.99 -3.36
CA GLY A 207 -49.90 1.35 -2.09
C GLY A 207 -48.71 0.94 -1.23
N TYR A 208 -47.46 1.19 -1.64
CA TYR A 208 -46.27 0.90 -0.82
C TYR A 208 -46.23 1.72 0.49
N LEU A 209 -46.70 2.96 0.48
CA LEU A 209 -46.65 3.85 1.64
C LEU A 209 -47.63 3.41 2.73
N GLU A 210 -48.75 2.82 2.34
CA GLU A 210 -49.83 2.34 3.19
C GLU A 210 -49.68 0.85 3.55
N GLY A 211 -49.20 0.03 2.61
CA GLY A 211 -49.10 -1.42 2.71
C GLY A 211 -47.70 -1.97 2.97
N GLY A 212 -46.65 -1.14 2.89
CA GLY A 212 -45.26 -1.51 3.19
C GLY A 212 -44.66 -2.57 2.27
N ILE A 213 -43.69 -3.34 2.80
CA ILE A 213 -42.94 -4.39 2.07
C ILE A 213 -43.86 -5.41 1.36
N PRO A 214 -45.01 -5.86 1.90
CA PRO A 214 -45.96 -6.70 1.15
C PRO A 214 -46.42 -6.16 -0.20
N ALA A 215 -46.52 -4.84 -0.38
CA ALA A 215 -46.90 -4.20 -1.64
C ALA A 215 -45.76 -4.11 -2.67
N LEU A 216 -44.55 -4.57 -2.32
CA LEU A 216 -43.33 -4.42 -3.12
C LEU A 216 -43.16 -5.51 -4.21
N ALA A 217 -43.96 -6.58 -4.16
CA ALA A 217 -44.07 -7.62 -5.19
C ALA A 217 -42.72 -8.18 -5.72
N GLN A 218 -41.80 -8.49 -4.79
CA GLN A 218 -40.43 -9.00 -5.05
C GLN A 218 -39.68 -8.17 -6.11
N PRO A 219 -39.11 -7.01 -5.74
CA PRO A 219 -38.42 -6.15 -6.69
C PRO A 219 -37.15 -6.80 -7.23
N CYS A 220 -36.74 -6.42 -8.45
CA CYS A 220 -35.42 -6.71 -9.01
C CYS A 220 -34.69 -5.44 -9.44
N PHE A 221 -33.39 -5.39 -9.16
CA PHE A 221 -32.48 -4.30 -9.50
C PHE A 221 -31.40 -4.83 -10.45
N TYR A 222 -31.12 -4.16 -11.55
CA TYR A 222 -30.19 -4.62 -12.59
C TYR A 222 -28.98 -3.69 -12.67
N ILE A 223 -27.79 -4.29 -12.68
CA ILE A 223 -26.49 -3.61 -12.72
C ILE A 223 -25.52 -4.36 -13.65
N SER A 224 -24.45 -3.70 -14.10
CA SER A 224 -23.39 -4.38 -14.88
C SER A 224 -22.45 -5.17 -13.96
N GLU A 225 -21.60 -6.01 -14.54
CA GLU A 225 -20.57 -6.76 -13.84
C GLU A 225 -19.47 -5.83 -13.26
N ASN A 226 -19.06 -4.80 -14.01
CA ASN A 226 -18.26 -3.67 -13.54
C ASN A 226 -18.93 -2.81 -12.43
N THR A 227 -20.25 -2.89 -12.20
CA THR A 227 -20.93 -2.05 -11.21
C THR A 227 -20.81 -2.65 -9.81
N THR A 228 -20.08 -1.99 -8.90
CA THR A 228 -19.91 -2.51 -7.52
C THR A 228 -21.25 -2.64 -6.77
N PRO A 229 -21.70 -3.87 -6.38
CA PRO A 229 -23.05 -4.08 -5.86
C PRO A 229 -23.28 -3.51 -4.46
N VAL A 230 -22.22 -3.18 -3.71
CA VAL A 230 -22.25 -2.83 -2.28
C VAL A 230 -23.24 -1.69 -1.97
N ARG A 231 -23.34 -0.68 -2.83
CA ARG A 231 -24.27 0.47 -2.66
C ARG A 231 -25.74 0.02 -2.70
N LEU A 232 -26.09 -0.88 -3.63
CA LEU A 232 -27.42 -1.49 -3.66
C LEU A 232 -27.63 -2.49 -2.54
N GLN A 233 -26.61 -3.26 -2.12
CA GLN A 233 -26.73 -4.16 -0.97
C GLN A 233 -27.03 -3.38 0.33
N TYR A 234 -26.41 -2.21 0.52
CA TYR A 234 -26.75 -1.29 1.61
C TYR A 234 -28.21 -0.85 1.52
N ALA A 235 -28.65 -0.34 0.36
CA ALA A 235 -30.04 0.07 0.16
C ALA A 235 -31.05 -1.07 0.40
N CYS A 236 -30.72 -2.30 -0.02
CA CYS A 236 -31.54 -3.49 0.24
C CYS A 236 -31.66 -3.80 1.73
N ARG A 237 -30.52 -3.82 2.46
CA ARG A 237 -30.48 -4.03 3.92
C ARG A 237 -31.28 -2.97 4.67
N GLN A 238 -31.18 -1.70 4.28
CA GLN A 238 -31.91 -0.57 4.86
C GLN A 238 -33.43 -0.56 4.56
N LEU A 239 -33.88 -1.36 3.58
CA LEU A 239 -35.29 -1.46 3.16
C LEU A 239 -35.92 -2.83 3.46
N GLY A 240 -35.18 -3.76 4.06
CA GLY A 240 -35.64 -5.14 4.30
C GLY A 240 -35.82 -5.97 3.03
N ILE A 241 -35.16 -5.59 1.93
CA ILE A 241 -35.24 -6.28 0.63
C ILE A 241 -34.14 -7.35 0.57
N PRO A 242 -34.45 -8.59 0.13
CA PRO A 242 -33.43 -9.64 0.01
C PRO A 242 -32.40 -9.31 -1.07
N LEU A 243 -31.15 -9.72 -0.85
CA LEU A 243 -30.05 -9.41 -1.79
C LEU A 243 -30.18 -10.12 -3.15
N ASP A 244 -31.00 -11.17 -3.24
CA ASP A 244 -31.31 -11.86 -4.50
C ASP A 244 -32.19 -11.03 -5.46
N ALA A 245 -32.67 -9.87 -5.02
CA ALA A 245 -33.23 -8.82 -5.86
C ALA A 245 -32.19 -8.21 -6.81
N ILE A 246 -30.90 -8.19 -6.43
CA ILE A 246 -29.83 -7.64 -7.26
C ILE A 246 -29.45 -8.66 -8.33
N LYS A 247 -29.56 -8.26 -9.60
CA LYS A 247 -29.20 -9.02 -10.79
C LYS A 247 -27.98 -8.37 -11.44
N ILE A 248 -26.85 -9.06 -11.38
CA ILE A 248 -25.66 -8.69 -12.14
C ILE A 248 -25.88 -9.19 -13.57
N ILE A 249 -25.72 -8.30 -14.54
CA ILE A 249 -25.83 -8.58 -15.96
C ILE A 249 -24.43 -8.59 -16.56
N PRO A 250 -24.02 -9.67 -17.26
CA PRO A 250 -22.71 -9.76 -17.91
C PRO A 250 -22.50 -8.67 -18.96
N GLU A 251 -21.23 -8.39 -19.23
CA GLU A 251 -20.83 -7.38 -20.22
C GLU A 251 -20.79 -7.92 -21.64
N HIS A 252 -21.08 -7.03 -22.59
CA HIS A 252 -20.89 -7.28 -24.01
C HIS A 252 -19.38 -7.28 -24.33
N SER A 253 -18.84 -8.41 -24.76
CA SER A 253 -17.39 -8.66 -24.92
C SER A 253 -16.64 -7.73 -25.87
N GLN A 254 -17.35 -7.00 -26.74
CA GLN A 254 -16.77 -5.97 -27.62
C GLN A 254 -16.80 -4.55 -27.00
N TYR A 255 -17.65 -4.31 -26.00
CA TYR A 255 -18.01 -2.96 -25.54
C TYR A 255 -17.85 -2.70 -24.05
N GLY A 256 -17.59 -3.69 -23.18
CA GLY A 256 -17.40 -3.48 -21.73
C GLY A 256 -18.62 -2.86 -21.00
N THR A 257 -19.78 -2.93 -21.65
CA THR A 257 -21.06 -2.32 -21.23
C THR A 257 -22.10 -3.42 -21.08
N MET A 258 -23.19 -3.12 -20.37
CA MET A 258 -24.20 -4.12 -20.02
C MET A 258 -24.78 -4.82 -21.26
N ASP A 259 -24.69 -6.17 -21.35
CA ASP A 259 -25.31 -6.90 -22.47
C ASP A 259 -26.84 -6.81 -22.38
N LEU A 260 -27.40 -5.92 -23.19
CA LEU A 260 -28.84 -5.69 -23.35
C LEU A 260 -29.61 -6.98 -23.68
N THR A 261 -28.95 -7.97 -24.30
CA THR A 261 -29.52 -9.28 -24.62
C THR A 261 -29.69 -10.13 -23.35
N GLN A 262 -28.69 -10.17 -22.48
CA GLN A 262 -28.81 -10.80 -21.16
C GLN A 262 -29.77 -10.02 -20.26
N LEU A 263 -29.76 -8.68 -20.27
CA LEU A 263 -30.70 -7.84 -19.52
C LEU A 263 -32.16 -8.17 -19.91
N GLN A 264 -32.49 -8.15 -21.20
CA GLN A 264 -33.84 -8.50 -21.66
C GLN A 264 -34.23 -9.92 -21.24
N LYS A 265 -33.35 -10.89 -21.44
CA LYS A 265 -33.56 -12.30 -21.05
C LYS A 265 -33.80 -12.45 -19.54
N GLN A 266 -33.02 -11.77 -18.71
CA GLN A 266 -33.14 -11.81 -17.25
C GLN A 266 -34.42 -11.13 -16.78
N ILE A 267 -34.82 -10.00 -17.37
CA ILE A 267 -36.11 -9.35 -17.13
C ILE A 267 -37.27 -10.32 -17.44
N GLN A 268 -37.23 -11.07 -18.55
CA GLN A 268 -38.28 -12.06 -18.87
C GLN A 268 -38.31 -13.22 -17.86
N LEU A 269 -37.15 -13.70 -17.39
CA LEU A 269 -37.07 -14.71 -16.34
C LEU A 269 -37.68 -14.21 -15.02
N ASP A 270 -37.32 -13.01 -14.58
CA ASP A 270 -37.86 -12.41 -13.36
C ASP A 270 -39.37 -12.16 -13.44
N LEU A 271 -39.88 -11.68 -14.58
CA LEU A 271 -41.32 -11.56 -14.83
C LEU A 271 -42.03 -12.93 -14.78
N SER A 272 -41.43 -13.98 -15.36
CA SER A 272 -41.99 -15.34 -15.30
C SER A 272 -42.01 -15.92 -13.87
N ALA A 273 -41.13 -15.44 -13.01
CA ALA A 273 -41.08 -15.78 -11.58
C ALA A 273 -42.01 -14.92 -10.69
N ASN A 274 -42.88 -14.09 -11.29
CA ASN A 274 -43.73 -13.09 -10.62
C ASN A 274 -42.95 -12.04 -9.80
N ARG A 275 -41.71 -11.74 -10.19
CA ARG A 275 -40.93 -10.63 -9.64
C ARG A 275 -41.20 -9.33 -10.41
N THR A 276 -40.81 -8.23 -9.80
CA THR A 276 -41.06 -6.87 -10.30
C THR A 276 -39.75 -6.20 -10.73
N PRO A 277 -39.37 -6.21 -12.01
CA PRO A 277 -38.24 -5.44 -12.52
C PRO A 277 -38.40 -3.95 -12.16
N LEU A 278 -37.54 -3.39 -11.32
CA LEU A 278 -37.79 -2.10 -10.67
C LEU A 278 -36.83 -0.98 -11.12
N LEU A 279 -35.52 -1.27 -11.15
CA LEU A 279 -34.47 -0.29 -11.40
C LEU A 279 -33.37 -0.89 -12.28
N VAL A 280 -32.92 -0.16 -13.29
CA VAL A 280 -31.58 -0.34 -13.89
C VAL A 280 -30.68 0.79 -13.40
N VAL A 281 -29.46 0.44 -13.01
CA VAL A 281 -28.33 1.37 -12.92
C VAL A 281 -27.52 1.25 -14.20
N ALA A 282 -27.30 2.37 -14.87
CA ALA A 282 -26.45 2.49 -16.06
C ALA A 282 -25.13 3.18 -15.68
N ASP A 283 -24.01 2.61 -16.09
CA ASP A 283 -22.71 3.23 -15.84
C ASP A 283 -22.26 4.09 -17.03
N ILE A 284 -22.00 5.36 -16.75
CA ILE A 284 -21.66 6.42 -17.70
C ILE A 284 -20.29 6.95 -17.29
N GLY A 285 -19.25 6.32 -17.84
CA GLY A 285 -17.90 6.45 -17.31
C GLY A 285 -17.70 5.57 -16.08
N ALA A 286 -17.85 4.26 -16.27
CA ALA A 286 -17.60 3.23 -15.27
C ALA A 286 -16.20 3.39 -14.64
N SER A 287 -16.09 3.28 -13.32
CA SER A 287 -14.89 3.70 -12.58
C SER A 287 -13.57 3.09 -13.08
N LEU A 288 -13.55 1.80 -13.48
CA LEU A 288 -12.32 1.10 -13.86
C LEU A 288 -11.76 1.53 -15.23
N CYS A 289 -12.58 1.51 -16.29
CA CYS A 289 -12.11 1.71 -17.67
C CYS A 289 -12.85 2.80 -18.45
N GLY A 290 -13.78 3.53 -17.81
CA GLY A 290 -14.50 4.64 -18.44
C GLY A 290 -15.63 4.24 -19.40
N TYR A 291 -16.06 2.97 -19.40
CA TYR A 291 -17.13 2.49 -20.28
C TYR A 291 -18.46 3.23 -20.06
N VAL A 292 -19.25 3.36 -21.13
CA VAL A 292 -20.48 4.15 -21.20
C VAL A 292 -21.63 3.30 -21.75
N ASP A 293 -22.58 2.94 -20.91
CA ASP A 293 -23.81 2.27 -21.33
C ASP A 293 -24.62 3.14 -22.31
N ASN A 294 -25.16 2.52 -23.37
CA ASN A 294 -26.00 3.23 -24.33
C ASN A 294 -27.38 3.55 -23.71
N LEU A 295 -27.50 4.74 -23.12
CA LEU A 295 -28.69 5.19 -22.39
C LEU A 295 -29.97 5.13 -23.23
N GLN A 296 -29.93 5.45 -24.53
CA GLN A 296 -31.13 5.37 -25.38
C GLN A 296 -31.62 3.92 -25.51
N ARG A 297 -30.73 2.95 -25.77
CA ARG A 297 -31.10 1.53 -25.83
C ARG A 297 -31.56 1.00 -24.46
N LEU A 298 -30.90 1.38 -23.36
CA LEU A 298 -31.37 1.03 -22.01
C LEU A 298 -32.75 1.63 -21.71
N ARG A 299 -33.02 2.86 -22.15
CA ARG A 299 -34.33 3.51 -22.04
C ARG A 299 -35.40 2.75 -22.80
N ASP A 300 -35.09 2.27 -24.01
CA ASP A 300 -36.01 1.46 -24.81
C ASP A 300 -36.26 0.06 -24.23
N VAL A 301 -35.32 -0.51 -23.43
CA VAL A 301 -35.57 -1.71 -22.62
C VAL A 301 -36.40 -1.41 -21.36
N CYS A 302 -36.10 -0.32 -20.66
CA CYS A 302 -36.78 0.04 -19.40
C CYS A 302 -38.23 0.45 -19.60
N LYS A 303 -38.53 1.16 -20.69
CA LYS A 303 -39.82 1.83 -20.94
C LYS A 303 -41.02 0.87 -21.10
N PRO A 304 -40.96 -0.22 -21.89
CA PRO A 304 -42.04 -1.22 -21.96
C PRO A 304 -42.37 -1.86 -20.61
N HIS A 305 -41.35 -1.98 -19.74
CA HIS A 305 -41.47 -2.60 -18.43
C HIS A 305 -41.71 -1.59 -17.29
N ASN A 306 -41.85 -0.29 -17.57
CA ASN A 306 -41.99 0.82 -16.60
C ASN A 306 -40.84 0.91 -15.54
N MET A 307 -39.63 0.50 -15.91
CA MET A 307 -38.49 0.44 -14.99
C MET A 307 -37.88 1.82 -14.76
N TRP A 308 -37.46 2.11 -13.54
CA TRP A 308 -36.63 3.28 -13.25
C TRP A 308 -35.25 3.08 -13.88
N LEU A 309 -34.63 4.19 -14.28
CA LEU A 309 -33.31 4.22 -14.92
C LEU A 309 -32.50 5.31 -14.24
N HIS A 310 -31.48 4.88 -13.50
CA HIS A 310 -30.53 5.74 -12.81
C HIS A 310 -29.18 5.68 -13.54
N ALA A 311 -28.50 6.81 -13.68
CA ALA A 311 -27.14 6.86 -14.22
C ALA A 311 -26.12 7.23 -13.13
N SER A 312 -24.98 6.55 -13.13
CA SER A 312 -23.83 6.81 -12.26
C SER A 312 -22.52 6.79 -13.06
N GLY A 313 -21.48 7.46 -12.58
CA GLY A 313 -20.15 7.45 -13.19
C GLY A 313 -19.63 8.82 -13.59
N HIS A 314 -18.37 8.86 -14.02
CA HIS A 314 -17.61 10.09 -14.25
C HIS A 314 -17.94 10.80 -15.57
N GLY A 315 -18.42 10.06 -16.58
CA GLY A 315 -18.84 10.61 -17.87
C GLY A 315 -20.02 11.58 -17.76
N LEU A 316 -20.83 11.48 -16.69
CA LEU A 316 -21.92 12.44 -16.41
C LEU A 316 -21.44 13.90 -16.31
N ALA A 317 -20.17 14.14 -15.95
CA ALA A 317 -19.59 15.48 -15.94
C ALA A 317 -19.56 16.14 -17.34
N ALA A 318 -19.55 15.36 -18.42
CA ALA A 318 -19.50 15.87 -19.80
C ALA A 318 -20.75 16.70 -20.17
N LEU A 319 -21.90 16.43 -19.52
CA LEU A 319 -23.13 17.21 -19.68
C LEU A 319 -22.91 18.70 -19.45
N VAL A 320 -22.00 19.05 -18.53
CA VAL A 320 -21.68 20.44 -18.14
C VAL A 320 -20.87 21.16 -19.21
N CYS A 321 -20.13 20.41 -20.05
CA CYS A 321 -19.31 20.97 -21.10
C CYS A 321 -20.13 21.39 -22.33
N ALA A 322 -21.34 20.85 -22.52
CA ALA A 322 -22.18 21.12 -23.69
C ALA A 322 -22.78 22.54 -23.67
N GLN A 323 -22.45 23.33 -24.69
CA GLN A 323 -22.79 24.76 -24.76
C GLN A 323 -24.13 25.03 -25.48
N SER A 324 -24.59 24.07 -26.30
CA SER A 324 -25.75 24.21 -27.16
C SER A 324 -27.07 23.98 -26.41
N GLN A 325 -27.88 25.03 -26.26
CA GLN A 325 -29.26 24.94 -25.74
C GLN A 325 -30.23 24.38 -26.80
N SER A 326 -29.98 23.14 -27.22
CA SER A 326 -30.85 22.35 -28.09
C SER A 326 -32.14 21.94 -27.36
N GLN A 327 -33.11 21.40 -28.09
CA GLN A 327 -34.38 20.92 -27.52
C GLN A 327 -34.25 19.56 -26.78
N GLY A 328 -33.08 18.93 -26.77
CA GLY A 328 -32.85 17.69 -26.03
C GLY A 328 -32.65 17.93 -24.54
N HIS A 329 -33.23 17.07 -23.70
CA HIS A 329 -33.01 17.09 -22.25
C HIS A 329 -32.56 15.72 -21.75
N VAL A 330 -31.65 15.69 -20.76
CA VAL A 330 -31.16 14.42 -20.20
C VAL A 330 -32.28 13.67 -19.48
N ASP A 331 -33.23 14.41 -18.89
CA ASP A 331 -34.36 13.79 -18.21
C ASP A 331 -35.35 13.10 -19.16
N ASP A 332 -35.34 13.32 -20.49
CA ASP A 332 -36.12 12.49 -21.41
C ASP A 332 -35.66 11.01 -21.37
N VAL A 333 -34.34 10.81 -21.40
CA VAL A 333 -33.71 9.49 -21.50
C VAL A 333 -33.72 8.75 -20.16
N LEU A 334 -33.36 9.41 -19.05
CA LEU A 334 -33.27 8.80 -17.71
C LEU A 334 -34.29 9.34 -16.70
N HIS A 335 -34.26 8.82 -15.47
CA HIS A 335 -35.14 9.27 -14.39
C HIS A 335 -34.38 9.92 -13.22
N SER A 336 -33.12 9.55 -13.01
CA SER A 336 -32.22 10.15 -12.03
C SER A 336 -30.73 9.96 -12.38
N MET A 337 -29.86 10.78 -11.81
CA MET A 337 -28.41 10.64 -11.89
C MET A 337 -27.74 10.99 -10.55
N ALA A 338 -26.65 10.32 -10.20
CA ALA A 338 -25.79 10.68 -9.07
C ALA A 338 -24.61 11.56 -9.54
N LEU A 339 -24.43 12.72 -8.90
CA LEU A 339 -23.41 13.71 -9.25
C LEU A 339 -22.36 13.83 -8.13
N ASN A 340 -21.12 13.43 -8.43
CA ASN A 340 -20.00 13.43 -7.48
C ASN A 340 -19.24 14.77 -7.54
N LEU A 341 -19.94 15.89 -7.39
CA LEU A 341 -19.40 17.24 -7.63
C LEU A 341 -18.18 17.59 -6.77
N GLY A 342 -18.04 17.01 -5.58
CA GLY A 342 -16.83 17.20 -4.77
C GLY A 342 -15.57 16.61 -5.42
N SER A 343 -15.70 15.38 -5.93
CA SER A 343 -14.65 14.68 -6.70
C SER A 343 -14.29 15.44 -7.97
N TRP A 344 -15.31 15.75 -8.80
CA TRP A 344 -15.09 16.34 -10.13
C TRP A 344 -14.55 17.78 -10.10
N LEU A 345 -14.51 18.42 -8.93
CA LEU A 345 -14.09 19.82 -8.78
C LEU A 345 -12.89 20.01 -7.84
N GLY A 346 -12.35 18.95 -7.21
CA GLY A 346 -11.27 19.06 -6.22
C GLY A 346 -11.71 19.62 -4.86
N VAL A 347 -12.98 19.39 -4.47
CA VAL A 347 -13.59 19.91 -3.23
C VAL A 347 -14.35 18.79 -2.48
N PRO A 348 -13.66 17.86 -1.79
CA PRO A 348 -14.28 16.67 -1.17
C PRO A 348 -15.32 16.96 -0.08
N SER A 349 -15.42 18.19 0.42
CA SER A 349 -16.42 18.61 1.42
C SER A 349 -17.81 18.92 0.84
N LEU A 350 -18.01 18.76 -0.47
CA LEU A 350 -19.31 18.91 -1.13
C LEU A 350 -20.16 17.64 -1.04
N PRO A 351 -21.50 17.75 -0.88
CA PRO A 351 -22.40 16.61 -0.85
C PRO A 351 -22.50 15.91 -2.21
N ILE A 352 -22.80 14.61 -2.18
CA ILE A 352 -23.24 13.87 -3.36
C ILE A 352 -24.66 14.31 -3.71
N VAL A 353 -24.90 14.73 -4.96
CA VAL A 353 -26.22 15.21 -5.37
C VAL A 353 -26.94 14.16 -6.21
N LEU A 354 -28.08 13.68 -5.72
CA LEU A 354 -29.02 12.92 -6.52
C LEU A 354 -29.97 13.89 -7.23
N LEU A 355 -29.78 14.08 -8.53
CA LEU A 355 -30.67 14.85 -9.40
C LEU A 355 -31.71 13.89 -10.02
N HIS A 356 -33.00 14.21 -9.95
CA HIS A 356 -34.05 13.28 -10.38
C HIS A 356 -35.34 13.99 -10.86
N ARG A 357 -36.17 13.27 -11.62
CA ARG A 357 -37.52 13.73 -11.98
C ARG A 357 -38.38 13.85 -10.70
N PRO A 358 -39.16 14.93 -10.49
CA PRO A 358 -40.03 15.06 -9.34
C PRO A 358 -41.17 14.04 -9.36
N LEU A 359 -41.51 13.50 -8.19
CA LEU A 359 -42.71 12.69 -7.98
C LEU A 359 -43.78 13.54 -7.30
N LEU A 360 -45.04 13.39 -7.74
CA LEU A 360 -46.18 14.15 -7.21
C LEU A 360 -46.60 13.72 -5.78
N ASN A 361 -45.98 12.67 -5.22
CA ASN A 361 -46.36 12.10 -3.93
C ASN A 361 -45.58 12.76 -2.77
N SER A 362 -46.26 13.64 -2.04
CA SER A 362 -45.68 14.42 -0.94
C SER A 362 -45.34 13.61 0.32
N ALA A 363 -45.73 12.34 0.43
CA ALA A 363 -45.35 11.51 1.56
C ALA A 363 -43.83 11.28 1.64
N LEU A 364 -43.14 11.15 0.48
CA LEU A 364 -41.68 11.03 0.40
C LEU A 364 -40.92 12.35 0.64
N SER A 365 -41.59 13.51 0.66
CA SER A 365 -40.98 14.77 1.06
C SER A 365 -41.28 15.10 2.53
N ALA A 366 -42.47 14.77 3.04
CA ALA A 366 -42.88 15.07 4.41
C ALA A 366 -41.91 14.56 5.50
N PHE A 367 -41.30 13.38 5.30
CA PHE A 367 -40.35 12.78 6.25
C PHE A 367 -38.88 12.89 5.83
N GLU A 368 -38.56 12.87 4.53
CA GLU A 368 -37.18 12.87 4.04
C GLU A 368 -36.70 14.22 3.49
N SER A 369 -37.55 15.25 3.46
CA SER A 369 -37.15 16.65 3.20
C SER A 369 -37.70 17.63 4.25
N ASP A 370 -37.99 17.14 5.46
CA ASP A 370 -38.06 18.00 6.64
C ASP A 370 -36.62 18.38 7.04
N PRO A 371 -36.20 19.66 6.96
CA PRO A 371 -34.80 20.05 7.15
C PRO A 371 -34.24 19.75 8.56
N ILE A 372 -35.10 19.44 9.53
CA ILE A 372 -34.71 19.05 10.89
C ILE A 372 -34.44 17.53 10.98
N LEU A 373 -35.08 16.71 10.13
CA LEU A 373 -34.89 15.25 10.09
C LEU A 373 -33.95 14.81 8.95
N SER A 374 -34.00 15.47 7.79
CA SER A 374 -33.18 15.20 6.59
C SER A 374 -31.73 15.69 6.72
N ARG A 375 -31.22 15.78 7.96
CA ARG A 375 -29.84 16.13 8.35
C ARG A 375 -29.24 17.33 7.62
N ARG A 376 -29.48 18.52 8.20
CA ARG A 376 -28.65 19.75 8.03
C ARG A 376 -28.74 20.40 6.64
N LEU A 377 -28.22 21.63 6.54
CA LEU A 377 -28.18 22.47 5.34
C LEU A 377 -27.07 22.03 4.35
N ASN A 378 -27.01 20.74 3.99
CA ASN A 378 -25.89 20.16 3.22
C ASN A 378 -25.71 20.81 1.84
N SER A 379 -26.78 21.38 1.27
CA SER A 379 -26.74 22.15 0.03
C SER A 379 -26.04 23.52 0.16
N LEU A 380 -25.72 24.01 1.37
CA LEU A 380 -25.09 25.32 1.56
C LEU A 380 -23.64 25.35 1.04
N SER A 381 -22.80 24.36 1.38
CA SER A 381 -21.41 24.29 0.88
C SER A 381 -21.37 24.17 -0.64
N LEU A 382 -22.29 23.39 -1.22
CA LEU A 382 -22.45 23.34 -2.68
C LEU A 382 -22.89 24.69 -3.25
N TRP A 383 -23.91 25.33 -2.68
CA TRP A 383 -24.45 26.59 -3.18
C TRP A 383 -23.43 27.74 -3.09
N THR A 384 -22.57 27.76 -2.06
CA THR A 384 -21.47 28.73 -1.98
C THR A 384 -20.35 28.42 -2.99
N SER A 385 -19.87 27.19 -3.08
CA SER A 385 -18.81 26.81 -4.04
C SER A 385 -19.23 26.97 -5.51
N LEU A 386 -20.48 26.64 -5.87
CA LEU A 386 -20.99 26.83 -7.24
C LEU A 386 -21.12 28.31 -7.62
N GLN A 387 -21.33 29.21 -6.65
CA GLN A 387 -21.28 30.66 -6.88
C GLN A 387 -19.85 31.19 -6.99
N ALA A 388 -18.93 30.69 -6.17
CA ALA A 388 -17.53 31.11 -6.18
C ALA A 388 -16.80 30.71 -7.47
N LEU A 389 -17.00 29.47 -7.94
CA LEU A 389 -16.46 29.00 -9.23
C LEU A 389 -17.21 29.60 -10.43
N GLY A 390 -18.55 29.60 -10.36
CA GLY A 390 -19.40 29.99 -11.48
C GLY A 390 -19.42 28.99 -12.65
N ARG A 391 -20.41 29.13 -13.54
CA ARG A 391 -20.70 28.15 -14.60
C ARG A 391 -19.55 27.95 -15.59
N LYS A 392 -18.89 29.03 -16.02
CA LYS A 392 -17.82 28.95 -17.03
C LYS A 392 -16.61 28.17 -16.49
N ALA A 393 -16.09 28.53 -15.32
CA ALA A 393 -14.89 27.89 -14.78
C ALA A 393 -15.13 26.39 -14.50
N ILE A 394 -16.33 26.00 -14.07
CA ILE A 394 -16.71 24.60 -13.92
C ILE A 394 -16.71 23.86 -15.27
N ALA A 395 -17.38 24.40 -16.30
CA ALA A 395 -17.39 23.79 -17.63
C ALA A 395 -15.98 23.73 -18.26
N GLU A 396 -15.15 24.72 -18.00
CA GLU A 396 -13.76 24.82 -18.48
C GLU A 396 -12.84 23.81 -17.76
N ARG A 397 -12.90 23.70 -16.42
CA ARG A 397 -12.17 22.68 -15.63
C ARG A 397 -12.55 21.26 -16.07
N LEU A 398 -13.84 20.98 -16.22
CA LEU A 398 -14.32 19.67 -16.65
C LEU A 398 -13.93 19.36 -18.10
N HIS A 399 -14.02 20.34 -19.01
CA HIS A 399 -13.59 20.16 -20.40
C HIS A 399 -12.09 19.85 -20.51
N VAL A 400 -11.24 20.54 -19.72
CA VAL A 400 -9.80 20.24 -19.64
C VAL A 400 -9.58 18.81 -19.13
N ALA A 401 -10.27 18.35 -18.09
CA ALA A 401 -10.15 16.98 -17.60
C ALA A 401 -10.42 15.92 -18.70
N PHE A 402 -11.50 16.09 -19.49
CA PHE A 402 -11.78 15.21 -20.63
C PHE A 402 -10.74 15.34 -21.76
N GLN A 403 -10.18 16.53 -22.00
CA GLN A 403 -9.09 16.72 -22.97
C GLN A 403 -7.81 16.01 -22.52
N THR A 404 -7.43 16.10 -21.25
CA THR A 404 -6.28 15.39 -20.67
C THR A 404 -6.40 13.88 -20.87
N CYS A 405 -7.57 13.29 -20.58
CA CYS A 405 -7.84 11.87 -20.90
C CYS A 405 -7.72 11.56 -22.40
N SER A 406 -8.24 12.43 -23.27
CA SER A 406 -8.18 12.22 -24.73
C SER A 406 -6.74 12.22 -25.25
N ILE A 407 -5.89 13.12 -24.73
CA ILE A 407 -4.46 13.20 -25.08
C ILE A 407 -3.69 12.01 -24.49
N LEU A 408 -3.95 11.64 -23.24
CA LEU A 408 -3.30 10.48 -22.60
C LEU A 408 -3.68 9.17 -23.32
N PHE A 409 -4.94 9.01 -23.71
CA PHE A 409 -5.39 7.92 -24.58
C PHE A 409 -4.61 7.88 -25.91
N GLU A 410 -4.42 9.03 -26.55
CA GLU A 410 -3.68 9.12 -27.82
C GLU A 410 -2.19 8.77 -27.66
N ILE A 411 -1.55 9.23 -26.58
CA ILE A 411 -0.16 8.87 -26.22
C ILE A 411 -0.05 7.36 -25.98
N ALA A 412 -0.88 6.81 -25.09
CA ALA A 412 -0.86 5.39 -24.74
C ALA A 412 -1.23 4.48 -25.93
N SER A 413 -2.04 4.94 -26.88
CA SER A 413 -2.38 4.19 -28.10
C SER A 413 -1.30 4.24 -29.19
N LYS A 414 -0.34 5.18 -29.10
CA LYS A 414 0.82 5.28 -30.01
C LYS A 414 2.05 4.53 -29.48
N CYS A 415 2.15 4.37 -28.17
CA CYS A 415 3.27 3.69 -27.51
C CYS A 415 3.27 2.18 -27.85
N GLU A 416 4.29 1.72 -28.57
CA GLU A 416 4.44 0.30 -28.90
C GLU A 416 4.66 -0.55 -27.65
N GLY A 417 3.88 -1.63 -27.51
CA GLY A 417 3.89 -2.46 -26.30
C GLY A 417 2.83 -2.07 -25.28
N ILE A 418 2.08 -0.98 -25.47
CA ILE A 418 0.91 -0.66 -24.65
C ILE A 418 -0.38 -1.13 -25.34
N ARG A 419 -1.23 -1.80 -24.57
CA ARG A 419 -2.62 -2.07 -24.90
C ARG A 419 -3.52 -1.21 -24.01
N VAL A 420 -4.18 -0.24 -24.62
CA VAL A 420 -5.27 0.52 -23.98
C VAL A 420 -6.53 -0.36 -23.87
N LEU A 421 -7.28 -0.19 -22.79
CA LEU A 421 -8.47 -0.96 -22.43
C LEU A 421 -9.75 -0.11 -22.44
N SER A 422 -9.64 1.18 -22.14
CA SER A 422 -10.70 2.16 -22.42
C SER A 422 -11.03 2.23 -23.92
N HIS A 423 -12.26 2.65 -24.26
CA HIS A 423 -12.62 2.89 -25.65
C HIS A 423 -11.96 4.16 -26.22
N THR A 424 -11.76 4.17 -27.53
CA THR A 424 -11.36 5.36 -28.27
C THR A 424 -12.39 6.49 -28.06
N PRO A 425 -11.96 7.70 -27.63
CA PRO A 425 -12.86 8.85 -27.56
C PRO A 425 -13.45 9.13 -28.95
N GLY A 426 -14.77 9.17 -29.06
CA GLY A 426 -15.49 9.42 -30.30
C GLY A 426 -15.58 8.22 -31.24
N ALA A 427 -15.47 6.97 -30.74
CA ALA A 427 -15.43 5.76 -31.56
C ALA A 427 -16.63 5.57 -32.50
N GLN A 428 -17.85 5.98 -32.10
CA GLN A 428 -19.05 5.88 -32.92
C GLN A 428 -19.30 7.12 -33.78
N THR A 429 -18.82 8.28 -33.33
CA THR A 429 -19.08 9.59 -33.93
C THR A 429 -18.01 10.06 -34.93
N GLY A 430 -16.75 9.67 -34.72
CA GLY A 430 -15.59 10.15 -35.49
C GLY A 430 -15.27 11.63 -35.28
N ALA A 431 -15.79 12.26 -34.22
CA ALA A 431 -15.64 13.69 -33.95
C ALA A 431 -15.08 13.92 -32.53
N SER A 432 -14.38 15.03 -32.31
CA SER A 432 -13.83 15.33 -30.99
C SER A 432 -14.90 15.88 -30.04
N LEU A 433 -14.66 15.78 -28.74
CA LEU A 433 -15.50 16.42 -27.73
C LEU A 433 -15.68 17.93 -27.98
N SER A 434 -14.63 18.61 -28.45
CA SER A 434 -14.64 20.04 -28.79
C SER A 434 -15.59 20.37 -29.95
N ASP A 435 -15.78 19.45 -30.90
CA ASP A 435 -16.73 19.61 -32.02
C ASP A 435 -18.16 19.35 -31.53
N ILE A 436 -18.36 18.28 -30.76
CA ILE A 436 -19.68 17.84 -30.30
C ILE A 436 -20.29 18.83 -29.29
N ILE A 437 -19.48 19.48 -28.45
CA ILE A 437 -19.91 20.57 -27.55
C ILE A 437 -20.56 21.75 -28.28
N GLN A 438 -20.15 22.01 -29.53
CA GLN A 438 -20.68 23.07 -30.39
C GLN A 438 -21.87 22.61 -31.25
N SER A 439 -22.06 21.30 -31.38
CA SER A 439 -23.15 20.69 -32.14
C SER A 439 -24.50 20.78 -31.41
N PRO A 440 -25.64 20.43 -32.04
CA PRO A 440 -26.91 20.29 -31.33
C PRO A 440 -26.82 19.19 -30.26
N PHE A 441 -27.08 19.54 -28.99
CA PHE A 441 -26.99 18.62 -27.86
C PHE A 441 -27.79 17.31 -28.08
N ASP A 442 -27.06 16.20 -28.11
CA ASP A 442 -27.51 14.82 -27.89
C ASP A 442 -26.63 14.19 -26.81
N VAL A 443 -27.24 13.33 -25.99
CA VAL A 443 -26.61 12.71 -24.82
C VAL A 443 -25.66 11.58 -25.22
N ASN A 444 -25.96 10.84 -26.29
CA ASN A 444 -25.22 9.63 -26.66
C ASN A 444 -23.91 9.98 -27.38
N THR A 445 -23.95 10.92 -28.33
CA THR A 445 -22.74 11.44 -29.01
C THR A 445 -21.80 12.16 -28.05
N LEU A 446 -22.34 12.92 -27.08
CA LEU A 446 -21.54 13.58 -26.05
C LEU A 446 -20.79 12.59 -25.15
N PHE A 447 -21.43 11.50 -24.71
CA PHE A 447 -20.76 10.48 -23.91
C PHE A 447 -19.90 9.50 -24.73
N ASP A 448 -20.10 9.37 -26.05
CA ASP A 448 -19.17 8.66 -26.95
C ASP A 448 -17.83 9.41 -27.09
N ALA A 449 -17.86 10.74 -27.14
CA ALA A 449 -16.67 11.58 -27.31
C ALA A 449 -15.96 12.00 -26.00
N ALA A 450 -16.64 11.92 -24.85
CA ALA A 450 -16.07 12.28 -23.56
C ALA A 450 -15.47 11.05 -22.84
N ALA A 451 -14.15 10.94 -22.81
CA ALA A 451 -13.44 9.89 -22.08
C ALA A 451 -13.09 10.34 -20.63
N PRO A 452 -13.73 9.79 -19.58
CA PRO A 452 -13.53 10.22 -18.19
C PRO A 452 -12.37 9.50 -17.48
N VAL A 453 -11.92 8.37 -18.01
CA VAL A 453 -10.91 7.49 -17.45
C VAL A 453 -10.08 6.93 -18.62
N VAL A 454 -8.77 6.79 -18.43
CA VAL A 454 -7.92 5.99 -19.33
C VAL A 454 -7.32 4.84 -18.54
N ALA A 455 -7.65 3.61 -18.95
CA ALA A 455 -7.06 2.38 -18.44
C ALA A 455 -6.22 1.70 -19.53
N TYR A 456 -4.99 1.31 -19.20
CA TYR A 456 -4.03 0.71 -20.13
C TYR A 456 -3.09 -0.27 -19.41
N GLN A 457 -2.38 -1.10 -20.17
CA GLN A 457 -1.43 -2.06 -19.65
C GLN A 457 -0.34 -2.40 -20.67
N PHE A 458 0.79 -2.92 -20.21
CA PHE A 458 1.82 -3.50 -21.07
C PHE A 458 1.31 -4.82 -21.69
N ASP A 459 1.36 -4.93 -23.02
CA ASP A 459 0.78 -6.05 -23.78
C ASP A 459 1.68 -7.29 -23.79
N GLY A 460 2.99 -7.10 -23.61
CA GLY A 460 4.01 -8.13 -23.60
C GLY A 460 4.69 -8.43 -24.94
N SER A 461 4.46 -7.60 -25.96
CA SER A 461 5.11 -7.70 -27.26
C SER A 461 6.59 -7.30 -27.17
N THR A 462 7.46 -8.07 -27.83
CA THR A 462 8.92 -7.82 -27.90
C THR A 462 9.38 -7.42 -29.30
N THR A 463 8.45 -7.24 -30.24
CA THR A 463 8.73 -6.87 -31.63
C THR A 463 8.92 -5.36 -31.73
N ILE A 464 10.13 -4.94 -32.11
CA ILE A 464 10.44 -3.57 -32.51
C ILE A 464 10.41 -3.55 -34.06
N PRO A 465 9.56 -2.74 -34.71
CA PRO A 465 9.53 -2.65 -36.17
C PRO A 465 10.69 -1.77 -36.66
N ILE A 466 11.90 -2.33 -36.68
CA ILE A 466 13.07 -1.72 -37.30
C ILE A 466 12.72 -1.34 -38.74
N SER A 467 12.87 -0.06 -39.06
CA SER A 467 12.21 0.57 -40.21
C SER A 467 12.62 -0.04 -41.56
N GLY A 468 11.64 -0.64 -42.24
CA GLY A 468 11.67 -0.96 -43.68
C GLY A 468 12.32 -2.28 -44.11
N ASN A 469 12.99 -3.03 -43.24
CA ASN A 469 13.72 -4.25 -43.63
C ASN A 469 13.13 -5.54 -43.03
N LEU A 470 12.29 -6.24 -43.80
CA LEU A 470 11.82 -7.60 -43.47
C LEU A 470 12.97 -8.61 -43.28
N GLU A 471 14.10 -8.42 -43.97
CA GLU A 471 15.31 -9.23 -43.79
C GLU A 471 15.94 -9.12 -42.38
N ALA A 472 15.60 -8.09 -41.59
CA ALA A 472 16.10 -7.94 -40.23
C ALA A 472 15.42 -8.94 -39.27
N ALA A 473 14.10 -9.14 -39.42
CA ALA A 473 13.34 -10.07 -38.58
C ALA A 473 13.83 -11.52 -38.74
N GLU A 474 14.13 -11.95 -39.97
CA GLU A 474 14.70 -13.28 -40.22
C GLU A 474 16.09 -13.45 -39.58
N ARG A 475 16.90 -12.38 -39.53
CA ARG A 475 18.21 -12.37 -38.84
C ARG A 475 18.08 -12.35 -37.32
N GLU A 476 17.10 -11.66 -36.73
CA GLU A 476 16.82 -11.75 -35.29
C GLU A 476 16.31 -13.14 -34.89
N THR A 477 15.48 -13.80 -35.71
CA THR A 477 15.08 -15.19 -35.46
C THR A 477 16.24 -16.19 -35.57
N ALA A 478 17.26 -15.88 -36.38
CA ALA A 478 18.50 -16.66 -36.43
C ALA A 478 19.39 -16.39 -35.19
N ALA A 479 19.49 -15.13 -34.74
CA ALA A 479 20.29 -14.73 -33.57
C ALA A 479 19.70 -15.23 -32.24
N THR A 480 18.38 -15.31 -32.12
CA THR A 480 17.67 -15.83 -30.94
C THR A 480 17.61 -17.36 -30.84
N GLY A 481 18.24 -18.08 -31.78
CA GLY A 481 18.54 -19.52 -31.64
C GLY A 481 17.32 -20.45 -31.52
N GLY A 482 16.13 -20.02 -31.93
CA GLY A 482 14.89 -20.80 -31.81
C GLY A 482 14.27 -20.82 -30.41
N LEU A 483 14.65 -19.89 -29.51
CA LEU A 483 14.00 -19.71 -28.21
C LEU A 483 12.51 -19.35 -28.38
N LYS A 484 11.66 -19.92 -27.53
CA LYS A 484 10.22 -19.61 -27.52
C LYS A 484 9.94 -18.24 -26.88
N PRO A 485 9.03 -17.43 -27.45
CA PRO A 485 8.54 -16.22 -26.78
C PRO A 485 7.83 -16.53 -25.44
N LEU A 486 7.89 -15.57 -24.51
CA LEU A 486 7.15 -15.61 -23.25
C LEU A 486 5.67 -15.26 -23.47
N GLU A 487 4.84 -16.27 -23.70
CA GLU A 487 3.39 -16.11 -23.88
C GLU A 487 2.71 -15.56 -22.62
N LYS A 488 1.97 -14.46 -22.75
CA LYS A 488 1.31 -13.77 -21.63
C LYS A 488 0.31 -14.62 -20.86
N ILE A 489 -0.46 -15.46 -21.56
CA ILE A 489 -1.48 -16.36 -20.95
C ILE A 489 -0.83 -17.33 -19.93
N ASN A 490 0.35 -17.86 -20.24
CA ASN A 490 1.02 -18.84 -19.38
C ASN A 490 1.80 -18.18 -18.21
N ASN A 491 1.89 -16.85 -18.18
CA ASN A 491 2.76 -16.07 -17.29
C ASN A 491 2.01 -14.89 -16.65
N ALA A 492 0.68 -14.96 -16.51
CA ALA A 492 -0.18 -13.82 -16.14
C ALA A 492 0.37 -12.98 -14.97
N SER A 493 0.66 -13.62 -13.82
CA SER A 493 1.17 -12.94 -12.63
C SER A 493 2.52 -12.22 -12.83
N TYR A 494 3.38 -12.71 -13.72
CA TYR A 494 4.61 -11.99 -14.06
C TYR A 494 4.29 -10.70 -14.83
N PHE A 495 3.35 -10.73 -15.78
CA PHE A 495 2.90 -9.54 -16.49
C PHE A 495 2.13 -8.57 -15.58
N ASP A 496 1.37 -9.08 -14.60
CA ASP A 496 0.72 -8.27 -13.58
C ASP A 496 1.75 -7.53 -12.71
N ARG A 497 2.86 -8.18 -12.37
CA ARG A 497 4.01 -7.57 -11.68
C ARG A 497 4.75 -6.55 -12.56
N LEU A 498 4.89 -6.79 -13.87
CA LEU A 498 5.42 -5.78 -14.81
C LEU A 498 4.51 -4.53 -14.88
N ASN A 499 3.19 -4.70 -14.98
CA ASN A 499 2.21 -3.61 -14.98
C ASN A 499 2.23 -2.84 -13.64
N SER A 500 2.33 -3.57 -12.52
CA SER A 500 2.47 -2.96 -11.19
C SER A 500 3.71 -2.07 -11.09
N TRP A 501 4.86 -2.58 -11.56
CA TRP A 501 6.11 -1.81 -11.60
C TRP A 501 5.99 -0.58 -12.51
N LEU A 502 5.37 -0.72 -13.68
CA LEU A 502 5.20 0.39 -14.62
C LEU A 502 4.34 1.50 -14.02
N GLY A 503 3.20 1.17 -13.41
CA GLY A 503 2.32 2.15 -12.76
C GLY A 503 3.02 2.88 -11.61
N GLN A 504 3.70 2.15 -10.72
CA GLN A 504 4.47 2.73 -9.61
C GLN A 504 5.61 3.63 -10.09
N THR A 505 6.29 3.24 -11.17
CA THR A 505 7.41 4.00 -11.75
C THR A 505 6.91 5.27 -12.44
N LEU A 506 5.80 5.19 -13.19
CA LEU A 506 5.15 6.36 -13.80
C LEU A 506 4.62 7.32 -12.74
N GLN A 507 4.04 6.83 -11.63
CA GLN A 507 3.58 7.71 -10.55
C GLN A 507 4.73 8.47 -9.87
N ARG A 508 5.89 7.80 -9.68
CA ARG A 508 7.10 8.43 -9.14
C ARG A 508 7.69 9.47 -10.10
N ASP A 509 7.73 9.18 -11.40
CA ASP A 509 8.41 10.00 -12.40
C ASP A 509 7.50 11.09 -12.99
N CYS A 510 6.19 11.00 -12.82
CA CYS A 510 5.19 11.96 -13.28
C CYS A 510 4.19 12.34 -12.17
N PRO A 511 4.64 12.93 -11.05
CA PRO A 511 3.84 13.16 -9.83
C PRO A 511 2.72 14.21 -9.95
N ASN A 512 2.53 14.81 -11.15
CA ASN A 512 1.39 15.68 -11.46
C ASN A 512 0.21 14.91 -12.07
N PHE A 513 0.29 13.58 -12.10
CA PHE A 513 -0.78 12.65 -12.41
C PHE A 513 -1.08 11.83 -11.16
N ASP A 514 -2.29 11.28 -11.09
CA ASP A 514 -2.66 10.26 -10.11
C ASP A 514 -2.93 8.94 -10.87
N PHE A 515 -1.91 8.08 -10.91
CA PHE A 515 -1.93 6.78 -11.56
C PHE A 515 -2.19 5.67 -10.55
N GLU A 516 -3.37 5.08 -10.60
CA GLU A 516 -3.72 3.90 -9.83
C GLU A 516 -3.28 2.61 -10.56
N VAL A 517 -2.80 1.62 -9.81
CA VAL A 517 -2.70 0.22 -10.28
C VAL A 517 -3.96 -0.51 -9.83
N ILE A 518 -4.83 -0.85 -10.78
CA ILE A 518 -6.11 -1.54 -10.54
C ILE A 518 -6.05 -3.01 -10.98
N GLU A 519 -6.87 -3.86 -10.36
CA GLU A 519 -7.09 -5.25 -10.82
C GLU A 519 -8.32 -5.31 -11.74
N HIS A 520 -8.13 -5.65 -13.01
CA HIS A 520 -9.22 -5.78 -13.99
C HIS A 520 -9.65 -7.24 -14.14
N PRO A 521 -10.95 -7.60 -13.94
CA PRO A 521 -11.42 -8.99 -13.84
C PRO A 521 -11.03 -9.92 -15.00
N THR A 522 -10.86 -9.39 -16.22
CA THR A 522 -10.50 -10.16 -17.41
C THR A 522 -9.06 -9.94 -17.88
N HIS A 523 -8.32 -9.01 -17.28
CA HIS A 523 -7.08 -8.46 -17.84
C HIS A 523 -5.90 -8.31 -16.87
N GLY A 524 -6.11 -8.58 -15.57
CA GLY A 524 -5.04 -8.54 -14.57
C GLY A 524 -4.73 -7.12 -14.09
N SER A 525 -3.53 -6.89 -13.56
CA SER A 525 -3.11 -5.57 -13.10
C SER A 525 -3.00 -4.59 -14.28
N CYS A 526 -3.68 -3.46 -14.19
CA CYS A 526 -3.72 -2.41 -15.22
C CYS A 526 -3.46 -1.05 -14.58
N ILE A 527 -2.99 -0.08 -15.38
CA ILE A 527 -2.73 1.29 -14.95
C ILE A 527 -3.96 2.14 -15.34
N ARG A 528 -4.43 2.95 -14.40
CA ARG A 528 -5.63 3.78 -14.52
C ARG A 528 -5.30 5.23 -14.23
N TYR A 529 -5.96 6.14 -14.94
CA TYR A 529 -5.93 7.58 -14.69
C TYR A 529 -7.34 8.19 -14.79
N CYS A 530 -7.72 9.02 -13.81
CA CYS A 530 -9.02 9.71 -13.78
C CYS A 530 -8.90 11.18 -13.27
N PRO A 531 -8.88 12.19 -14.16
CA PRO A 531 -8.80 13.62 -13.79
C PRO A 531 -10.11 14.19 -13.23
N LEU A 532 -11.01 13.33 -12.76
CA LEU A 532 -12.30 13.67 -12.13
C LEU A 532 -12.38 13.13 -10.69
N GLU A 533 -11.28 12.57 -10.17
CA GLU A 533 -11.11 12.11 -8.79
C GLU A 533 -10.07 12.96 -8.01
N LEU A 534 -9.80 14.17 -8.52
CA LEU A 534 -8.86 15.15 -7.98
C LEU A 534 -9.03 15.42 -6.48
N GLY A 535 -7.91 15.46 -5.76
CA GLY A 535 -7.80 15.87 -4.37
C GLY A 535 -7.95 17.38 -4.15
N LEU A 536 -7.68 17.81 -2.92
CA LEU A 536 -7.80 19.21 -2.49
C LEU A 536 -6.74 20.09 -3.15
N GLY A 537 -7.17 21.08 -3.93
CA GLY A 537 -6.30 22.05 -4.61
C GLY A 537 -5.69 21.56 -5.93
N GLU A 538 -5.69 20.25 -6.19
CA GLU A 538 -5.17 19.64 -7.42
C GLU A 538 -5.85 20.16 -8.69
N GLN A 539 -5.06 20.31 -9.76
CA GLN A 539 -5.54 20.69 -11.09
C GLN A 539 -5.09 19.63 -12.12
N PRO A 540 -5.80 19.47 -13.24
CA PRO A 540 -5.35 18.60 -14.33
C PRO A 540 -3.93 18.98 -14.82
N PRO A 541 -3.09 18.00 -15.19
CA PRO A 541 -1.71 18.22 -15.62
C PRO A 541 -1.63 19.08 -16.89
N SER A 542 -0.55 19.88 -16.97
CA SER A 542 -0.30 20.77 -18.11
C SER A 542 0.22 20.03 -19.35
N SER A 543 0.30 20.73 -20.48
CA SER A 543 0.91 20.20 -21.71
C SER A 543 2.36 19.73 -21.50
N GLU A 544 3.16 20.46 -20.72
CA GLU A 544 4.54 20.08 -20.40
C GLU A 544 4.59 18.76 -19.59
N ASN A 545 3.58 18.52 -18.75
CA ASN A 545 3.47 17.27 -18.00
C ASN A 545 3.02 16.09 -18.89
N LEU A 546 2.14 16.34 -19.86
CA LEU A 546 1.73 15.34 -20.87
C LEU A 546 2.89 14.96 -21.81
N GLU A 547 3.74 15.92 -22.20
CA GLU A 547 4.96 15.67 -22.98
C GLU A 547 5.99 14.88 -22.16
N SER A 548 6.16 15.21 -20.87
CA SER A 548 7.01 14.45 -19.94
C SER A 548 6.49 13.02 -19.70
N PHE A 549 5.17 12.84 -19.61
CA PHE A 549 4.54 11.53 -19.48
C PHE A 549 4.78 10.66 -20.73
N ALA A 550 4.65 11.22 -21.94
CA ALA A 550 4.92 10.46 -23.17
C ALA A 550 6.35 9.91 -23.22
N GLN A 551 7.34 10.74 -22.89
CA GLN A 551 8.76 10.35 -22.85
C GLN A 551 9.03 9.29 -21.77
N SER A 552 8.41 9.44 -20.59
CA SER A 552 8.51 8.48 -19.48
C SER A 552 7.89 7.13 -19.83
N LEU A 553 6.70 7.13 -20.46
CA LEU A 553 6.00 5.93 -20.89
C LEU A 553 6.82 5.15 -21.93
N GLU A 554 7.31 5.81 -22.99
CA GLU A 554 8.14 5.16 -24.02
C GLU A 554 9.42 4.55 -23.42
N ALA A 555 10.14 5.30 -22.59
CA ALA A 555 11.38 4.83 -21.95
C ALA A 555 11.16 3.61 -21.04
N HIS A 556 10.13 3.63 -20.20
CA HIS A 556 9.84 2.50 -19.29
C HIS A 556 9.26 1.29 -20.02
N VAL A 557 8.51 1.49 -21.11
CA VAL A 557 8.01 0.39 -21.94
C VAL A 557 9.14 -0.28 -22.71
N ASP A 558 10.13 0.46 -23.23
CA ASP A 558 11.32 -0.15 -23.83
C ASP A 558 12.17 -0.93 -22.81
N ILE A 559 12.27 -0.48 -21.55
CA ILE A 559 12.88 -1.25 -20.45
C ILE A 559 12.13 -2.58 -20.23
N LEU A 560 10.79 -2.59 -20.30
CA LEU A 560 10.00 -3.83 -20.18
C LEU A 560 10.21 -4.77 -21.39
N ARG A 561 10.21 -4.22 -22.61
CA ARG A 561 10.45 -4.97 -23.86
C ARG A 561 11.84 -5.60 -23.88
N ALA A 562 12.85 -4.83 -23.47
CA ALA A 562 14.21 -5.31 -23.23
C ALA A 562 14.21 -6.44 -22.18
N THR A 563 13.63 -6.20 -21.01
CA THR A 563 13.63 -7.18 -19.90
C THR A 563 13.01 -8.52 -20.32
N ILE A 564 11.93 -8.56 -21.10
CA ILE A 564 11.36 -9.82 -21.62
C ILE A 564 12.29 -10.48 -22.65
N LYS A 565 12.86 -9.71 -23.59
CA LYS A 565 13.81 -10.22 -24.59
C LYS A 565 15.04 -10.85 -23.93
N HIS A 566 15.58 -10.20 -22.90
CA HIS A 566 16.72 -10.70 -22.12
C HIS A 566 16.33 -11.87 -21.19
N LYS A 567 15.11 -11.91 -20.63
CA LYS A 567 14.62 -13.01 -19.78
C LYS A 567 14.63 -14.38 -20.47
N ALA A 568 14.28 -14.44 -21.75
CA ALA A 568 14.38 -15.69 -22.53
C ALA A 568 15.83 -16.18 -22.69
N ARG A 569 16.79 -15.26 -22.89
CA ARG A 569 18.23 -15.58 -22.97
C ARG A 569 18.81 -15.97 -21.60
N PHE A 570 18.41 -15.25 -20.55
CA PHE A 570 18.77 -15.51 -19.15
C PHE A 570 18.41 -16.95 -18.72
N ILE A 571 17.16 -17.37 -18.94
CA ILE A 571 16.71 -18.74 -18.64
C ILE A 571 17.59 -19.77 -19.36
N TYR A 572 17.79 -19.62 -20.68
CA TYR A 572 18.60 -20.52 -21.49
C TYR A 572 20.06 -20.64 -21.04
N LEU A 573 20.67 -19.54 -20.56
CA LEU A 573 22.04 -19.55 -20.05
C LEU A 573 22.13 -20.20 -18.67
N VAL A 574 21.17 -19.92 -17.79
CA VAL A 574 21.10 -20.50 -16.43
C VAL A 574 20.85 -22.01 -16.50
N GLU A 575 19.94 -22.49 -17.35
CA GLU A 575 19.67 -23.93 -17.57
C GLU A 575 20.88 -24.71 -18.11
N ARG A 576 21.87 -24.01 -18.67
CA ARG A 576 23.12 -24.60 -19.21
C ARG A 576 24.31 -24.49 -18.26
N SER A 577 24.16 -23.82 -17.12
CA SER A 577 25.24 -23.62 -16.15
C SER A 577 25.25 -24.74 -15.11
N GLU A 578 26.42 -25.34 -14.91
CA GLU A 578 26.58 -26.45 -13.96
C GLU A 578 26.38 -26.00 -12.50
N VAL A 579 26.70 -24.73 -12.19
CA VAL A 579 26.70 -24.14 -10.83
C VAL A 579 25.55 -23.17 -10.55
N LEU A 580 24.72 -22.82 -11.54
CA LEU A 580 23.55 -21.96 -11.33
C LEU A 580 22.26 -22.78 -11.40
N ARG A 581 21.24 -22.38 -10.65
CA ARG A 581 19.88 -22.92 -10.74
C ARG A 581 18.88 -21.78 -10.84
N LEU A 582 17.93 -21.90 -11.77
CA LEU A 582 16.85 -20.94 -11.94
C LEU A 582 15.87 -21.03 -10.76
N VAL A 583 15.50 -19.90 -10.16
CA VAL A 583 14.51 -19.83 -9.08
C VAL A 583 13.26 -19.13 -9.60
N PRO A 584 12.08 -19.80 -9.58
CA PRO A 584 10.84 -19.19 -10.01
C PRO A 584 10.39 -18.14 -8.99
N LEU A 585 10.31 -16.88 -9.42
CA LEU A 585 9.86 -15.75 -8.62
C LEU A 585 8.60 -15.15 -9.25
N PRO A 586 7.39 -15.65 -8.92
CA PRO A 586 6.14 -15.14 -9.48
C PRO A 586 5.89 -13.68 -9.08
N GLU A 587 6.33 -13.29 -7.88
CA GLU A 587 6.14 -11.95 -7.32
C GLU A 587 7.19 -10.91 -7.77
N TRP A 588 8.01 -11.22 -8.78
CA TRP A 588 9.15 -10.38 -9.16
C TRP A 588 9.05 -9.79 -10.57
N ALA A 589 9.01 -8.46 -10.64
CA ALA A 589 9.10 -7.68 -11.86
C ALA A 589 10.57 -7.53 -12.29
N GLY A 590 11.05 -8.47 -13.11
CA GLY A 590 12.43 -8.48 -13.61
C GLY A 590 12.81 -9.74 -14.38
N MET A 591 14.09 -9.87 -14.74
CA MET A 591 14.61 -11.05 -15.47
C MET A 591 14.39 -12.35 -14.68
N GLY A 592 14.64 -12.38 -13.38
CA GLY A 592 14.33 -13.55 -12.54
C GLY A 592 15.22 -13.72 -11.32
N GLY A 593 15.15 -14.90 -10.72
CA GLY A 593 15.99 -15.32 -9.60
C GLY A 593 16.97 -16.42 -10.03
N VAL A 594 18.20 -16.36 -9.53
CA VAL A 594 19.22 -17.41 -9.71
C VAL A 594 19.85 -17.73 -8.37
N ARG A 595 20.03 -19.02 -8.09
CA ARG A 595 20.77 -19.52 -6.93
C ARG A 595 22.12 -20.05 -7.39
N PHE A 596 23.19 -19.63 -6.75
CA PHE A 596 24.51 -20.25 -6.91
C PHE A 596 24.56 -21.50 -6.04
N VAL A 597 24.84 -22.65 -6.65
CA VAL A 597 24.82 -23.97 -6.02
C VAL A 597 26.17 -24.66 -6.25
N PRO A 598 26.98 -24.88 -5.20
CA PRO A 598 28.26 -25.57 -5.32
C PRO A 598 28.13 -26.98 -5.91
N GLU A 599 29.14 -27.37 -6.69
CA GLU A 599 29.35 -28.76 -7.13
C GLU A 599 29.26 -29.72 -5.92
N SER A 600 28.55 -30.84 -6.10
CA SER A 600 28.17 -31.84 -5.08
C SER A 600 27.09 -31.49 -4.04
N TRP A 601 26.61 -30.24 -3.94
CA TRP A 601 25.60 -29.85 -2.93
C TRP A 601 24.29 -30.66 -3.03
N GLU A 602 23.85 -31.02 -4.24
CA GLU A 602 22.64 -31.82 -4.49
C GLU A 602 22.66 -33.22 -3.84
N SER A 603 23.84 -33.72 -3.42
CA SER A 603 23.98 -34.98 -2.67
C SER A 603 23.76 -34.82 -1.16
N LEU A 604 23.72 -33.59 -0.64
CA LEU A 604 23.72 -33.24 0.77
C LEU A 604 22.42 -32.54 1.19
N LEU A 605 21.27 -33.16 0.87
CA LEU A 605 19.91 -32.65 1.15
C LEU A 605 19.53 -32.64 2.65
N THR A 606 20.30 -31.91 3.46
CA THR A 606 20.13 -31.73 4.91
C THR A 606 19.77 -30.28 5.23
N ASP A 607 19.07 -30.04 6.34
CA ASP A 607 18.67 -28.68 6.75
C ASP A 607 19.87 -27.82 7.18
N GLN A 608 20.98 -28.44 7.61
CA GLN A 608 22.24 -27.73 7.79
C GLN A 608 22.80 -27.23 6.45
N ALA A 609 22.88 -28.09 5.43
CA ALA A 609 23.38 -27.70 4.10
C ALA A 609 22.47 -26.66 3.40
N LYS A 610 21.17 -26.63 3.70
CA LYS A 610 20.26 -25.53 3.32
C LYS A 610 20.65 -24.21 3.98
N THR A 611 20.95 -24.24 5.28
CA THR A 611 21.37 -23.06 6.05
C THR A 611 22.71 -22.52 5.54
N GLU A 612 23.66 -23.41 5.23
CA GLU A 612 24.94 -23.07 4.62
C GLU A 612 24.79 -22.50 3.20
N LEU A 613 23.91 -23.07 2.37
CA LEU A 613 23.61 -22.53 1.03
C LEU A 613 22.92 -21.16 1.09
N ASN A 614 22.02 -20.95 2.05
CA ASN A 614 21.38 -19.65 2.28
C ASN A 614 22.43 -18.60 2.68
N LYS A 615 23.32 -18.92 3.63
CA LYS A 615 24.43 -18.03 3.99
C LYS A 615 25.30 -17.70 2.79
N LEU A 616 25.73 -18.71 2.01
CA LEU A 616 26.54 -18.51 0.80
C LEU A 616 25.87 -17.55 -0.20
N ASN A 617 24.55 -17.68 -0.41
CA ASN A 617 23.80 -16.82 -1.34
C ASN A 617 23.51 -15.42 -0.75
N ILE A 618 23.45 -15.26 0.58
CA ILE A 618 23.41 -13.94 1.25
C ILE A 618 24.75 -13.21 1.06
N ASP A 619 25.85 -13.87 1.43
CA ASP A 619 27.23 -13.35 1.32
C ASP A 619 27.55 -12.97 -0.14
N LEU A 620 27.07 -13.76 -1.11
CA LEU A 620 27.14 -13.49 -2.55
C LEU A 620 26.35 -12.24 -2.96
N VAL A 621 25.10 -12.07 -2.50
CA VAL A 621 24.31 -10.87 -2.83
C VAL A 621 24.91 -9.60 -2.21
N GLU A 622 25.47 -9.67 -1.01
CA GLU A 622 26.17 -8.54 -0.40
C GLU A 622 27.43 -8.15 -1.20
N ALA A 623 28.23 -9.13 -1.62
CA ALA A 623 29.38 -8.89 -2.49
C ALA A 623 28.98 -8.31 -3.85
N LEU A 624 27.92 -8.83 -4.48
CA LEU A 624 27.40 -8.31 -5.76
C LEU A 624 26.89 -6.88 -5.66
N LYS A 625 26.13 -6.56 -4.60
CA LYS A 625 25.65 -5.19 -4.32
C LYS A 625 26.77 -4.17 -4.14
N SER A 626 27.95 -4.60 -3.68
CA SER A 626 29.13 -3.71 -3.60
C SER A 626 29.72 -3.36 -4.98
N THR A 627 29.34 -4.11 -6.03
CA THR A 627 29.78 -3.93 -7.41
C THR A 627 28.71 -3.26 -8.28
N ASP A 628 27.45 -3.69 -8.19
CA ASP A 628 26.32 -3.18 -8.97
C ASP A 628 25.00 -3.26 -8.17
N ASN A 629 24.19 -2.20 -8.26
CA ASN A 629 22.87 -2.10 -7.64
C ASN A 629 21.79 -2.93 -8.36
N ALA A 630 22.05 -3.45 -9.56
CA ALA A 630 21.12 -4.32 -10.30
C ALA A 630 20.78 -5.64 -9.58
N PHE A 631 21.60 -6.04 -8.60
CA PHE A 631 21.44 -7.26 -7.82
C PHE A 631 20.71 -7.01 -6.50
N SER A 632 19.67 -7.79 -6.22
CA SER A 632 18.94 -7.74 -4.95
C SER A 632 18.81 -9.13 -4.30
N LEU A 633 18.47 -9.14 -3.01
CA LEU A 633 18.25 -10.39 -2.26
C LEU A 633 16.84 -10.89 -2.56
N GLY A 634 16.73 -12.18 -2.87
CA GLY A 634 15.45 -12.86 -3.02
C GLY A 634 15.39 -14.16 -2.25
N GLU A 635 14.15 -14.63 -2.09
CA GLU A 635 13.81 -15.91 -1.52
C GLU A 635 12.90 -16.64 -2.52
N GLY A 636 13.14 -17.94 -2.71
CA GLY A 636 12.28 -18.81 -3.51
C GLY A 636 11.12 -19.40 -2.68
N THR A 637 10.16 -20.02 -3.35
CA THR A 637 9.04 -20.73 -2.70
C THR A 637 9.46 -21.95 -1.86
N ASP A 638 10.75 -22.29 -1.89
CA ASP A 638 11.41 -23.33 -1.11
C ASP A 638 12.09 -22.81 0.18
N GLY A 639 11.97 -21.51 0.50
CA GLY A 639 12.62 -20.89 1.66
C GLY A 639 14.13 -20.74 1.51
N LEU A 640 14.65 -20.84 0.27
CA LEU A 640 16.07 -20.75 -0.02
C LEU A 640 16.40 -19.45 -0.77
N ILE A 641 17.49 -18.80 -0.37
CA ILE A 641 17.92 -17.49 -0.88
C ILE A 641 18.40 -17.59 -2.34
N CYS A 642 18.22 -16.51 -3.10
CA CYS A 642 18.68 -16.36 -4.47
C CYS A 642 19.08 -14.91 -4.79
N VAL A 643 19.94 -14.74 -5.79
CA VAL A 643 20.21 -13.45 -6.44
C VAL A 643 19.01 -13.07 -7.32
N ARG A 644 18.38 -11.92 -7.05
CA ARG A 644 17.34 -11.32 -7.90
C ARG A 644 17.95 -10.34 -8.90
N PHE A 645 17.61 -10.53 -10.17
CA PHE A 645 17.96 -9.65 -11.28
C PHE A 645 16.76 -8.77 -11.62
N GLY A 646 16.92 -7.45 -11.57
CA GLY A 646 15.85 -6.47 -11.80
C GLY A 646 15.42 -6.32 -13.26
N MET A 647 14.99 -5.10 -13.61
CA MET A 647 14.78 -4.66 -14.99
C MET A 647 16.12 -4.36 -15.67
N VAL A 648 16.16 -4.46 -17.00
CA VAL A 648 17.36 -4.25 -17.82
C VAL A 648 17.06 -3.47 -19.09
N THR A 649 18.08 -2.79 -19.63
CA THR A 649 18.02 -2.05 -20.90
C THR A 649 18.50 -2.92 -22.07
N HIS A 650 18.28 -2.47 -23.31
CA HIS A 650 18.79 -3.14 -24.51
C HIS A 650 20.33 -3.26 -24.59
N GLU A 651 21.05 -2.45 -23.82
CA GLU A 651 22.53 -2.45 -23.75
C GLU A 651 23.07 -3.47 -22.73
N THR A 652 22.20 -4.21 -22.03
CA THR A 652 22.60 -5.08 -20.91
C THR A 652 23.08 -6.46 -21.39
N GLU A 653 24.38 -6.73 -21.23
CA GLU A 653 24.99 -8.02 -21.56
C GLU A 653 24.72 -9.08 -20.47
N VAL A 654 23.65 -9.85 -20.66
CA VAL A 654 23.19 -10.92 -19.74
C VAL A 654 24.28 -11.97 -19.46
N GLU A 655 25.19 -12.19 -20.41
CA GLU A 655 26.31 -13.13 -20.28
C GLU A 655 27.37 -12.62 -19.30
N GLU A 656 27.76 -11.34 -19.38
CA GLU A 656 28.66 -10.72 -18.41
C GLU A 656 28.05 -10.68 -17.00
N LEU A 657 26.76 -10.38 -16.88
CA LEU A 657 26.07 -10.39 -15.57
C LEU A 657 26.03 -11.79 -14.93
N LEU A 658 25.85 -12.85 -15.72
CA LEU A 658 25.85 -14.22 -15.20
C LEU A 658 27.27 -14.69 -14.86
N ASP A 659 28.27 -14.37 -15.68
CA ASP A 659 29.67 -14.68 -15.39
C ASP A 659 30.21 -13.90 -14.18
N LEU A 660 29.72 -12.67 -13.93
CA LEU A 660 29.98 -11.93 -12.69
C LEU A 660 29.43 -12.69 -11.47
N VAL A 661 28.18 -13.16 -11.52
CA VAL A 661 27.58 -13.97 -10.43
C VAL A 661 28.33 -15.29 -10.23
N VAL A 662 28.79 -15.96 -11.28
CA VAL A 662 29.62 -17.17 -11.17
C VAL A 662 31.00 -16.86 -10.57
N THR A 663 31.62 -15.74 -10.96
CA THR A 663 32.96 -15.34 -10.50
C THR A 663 32.95 -14.91 -9.03
N VAL A 664 31.99 -14.10 -8.62
CA VAL A 664 31.80 -13.70 -7.22
C VAL A 664 31.31 -14.88 -6.38
N GLY A 665 30.43 -15.74 -6.90
CA GLY A 665 30.00 -16.97 -6.22
C GLY A 665 31.17 -17.90 -5.88
N LYS A 666 32.09 -18.10 -6.84
CA LYS A 666 33.32 -18.88 -6.62
C LYS A 666 34.26 -18.24 -5.61
N SER A 667 34.48 -16.92 -5.65
CA SER A 667 35.38 -16.27 -4.68
C SER A 667 34.79 -16.24 -3.26
N VAL A 668 33.48 -16.05 -3.11
CA VAL A 668 32.77 -16.19 -1.81
C VAL A 668 32.84 -17.63 -1.29
N GLN A 669 32.66 -18.63 -2.16
CA GLN A 669 32.80 -20.05 -1.79
C GLN A 669 34.23 -20.40 -1.35
N GLU A 670 35.25 -19.93 -2.06
CA GLU A 670 36.67 -20.12 -1.68
C GLU A 670 36.99 -19.43 -0.36
N ASN A 671 36.52 -18.18 -0.16
CA ASN A 671 36.69 -17.45 1.10
C ASN A 671 36.03 -18.15 2.29
N SER A 672 34.81 -18.67 2.15
CA SER A 672 34.18 -19.47 3.20
C SER A 672 35.02 -20.71 3.52
N ARG A 673 35.43 -21.47 2.50
CA ARG A 673 36.26 -22.67 2.68
C ARG A 673 37.59 -22.39 3.37
N VAL A 674 38.20 -21.23 3.12
CA VAL A 674 39.40 -20.77 3.84
C VAL A 674 39.07 -20.45 5.31
N LEU A 675 37.96 -19.78 5.60
CA LEU A 675 37.53 -19.49 6.97
C LEU A 675 37.14 -20.77 7.74
N ASP A 676 36.52 -21.75 7.08
CA ASP A 676 36.12 -23.03 7.68
C ASP A 676 37.36 -23.88 8.01
N THR A 677 38.32 -23.97 7.09
CA THR A 677 39.60 -24.68 7.35
C THR A 677 40.46 -23.97 8.39
N MET A 678 40.49 -22.63 8.41
CA MET A 678 41.12 -21.87 9.50
C MET A 678 40.42 -22.11 10.83
N SER A 679 39.09 -22.18 10.86
CA SER A 679 38.31 -22.46 12.06
C SER A 679 38.54 -23.88 12.59
N GLU A 680 38.70 -24.87 11.70
CA GLU A 680 39.09 -26.24 12.08
C GLU A 680 40.52 -26.28 12.66
N ILE A 681 41.47 -25.57 12.04
CA ILE A 681 42.85 -25.43 12.53
C ILE A 681 42.88 -24.72 13.89
N VAL A 682 42.07 -23.68 14.09
CA VAL A 682 41.91 -22.99 15.39
C VAL A 682 41.32 -23.92 16.43
N LYS A 683 40.24 -24.64 16.12
CA LYS A 683 39.60 -25.59 17.04
C LYS A 683 40.56 -26.70 17.47
N LYS A 684 41.15 -27.41 16.50
CA LYS A 684 42.14 -28.47 16.77
C LYS A 684 43.40 -27.91 17.44
N GLY A 685 43.77 -26.67 17.15
CA GLY A 685 44.86 -25.95 17.82
C GLY A 685 44.56 -25.65 19.29
N ILE A 686 43.33 -25.26 19.63
CA ILE A 686 42.86 -25.09 21.02
C ILE A 686 42.81 -26.45 21.75
N GLU A 687 42.30 -27.49 21.09
CA GLU A 687 42.31 -28.86 21.61
C GLU A 687 43.75 -29.34 21.89
N ALA A 688 44.69 -29.12 20.96
CA ALA A 688 46.11 -29.43 21.14
C ALA A 688 46.77 -28.59 22.26
N VAL A 689 46.50 -27.28 22.33
CA VAL A 689 47.02 -26.39 23.39
C VAL A 689 46.50 -26.80 24.76
N THR A 690 45.22 -27.14 24.88
CA THR A 690 44.63 -27.58 26.16
C THR A 690 45.15 -28.95 26.59
N ALA A 691 45.33 -29.89 25.65
CA ALA A 691 45.98 -31.16 25.91
C ALA A 691 47.45 -31.00 26.35
N ASP A 692 48.25 -30.19 25.66
CA ASP A 692 49.65 -29.90 26.03
C ASP A 692 49.76 -29.21 27.40
N LEU A 693 48.84 -28.29 27.73
CA LEU A 693 48.79 -27.64 29.04
C LEU A 693 48.36 -28.59 30.16
N GLN A 694 47.40 -29.49 29.90
CA GLN A 694 47.04 -30.57 30.83
C GLN A 694 48.24 -31.49 31.07
N ARG A 695 48.89 -31.96 30.01
CA ARG A 695 50.08 -32.83 30.07
C ARG A 695 51.24 -32.17 30.82
N GLU A 696 51.50 -30.88 30.59
CA GLU A 696 52.53 -30.12 31.34
C GLU A 696 52.13 -29.93 32.82
N SER A 697 50.83 -29.82 33.13
CA SER A 697 50.35 -29.74 34.52
C SER A 697 50.47 -31.08 35.26
N GLU A 698 50.22 -32.20 34.59
CA GLU A 698 50.44 -33.55 35.11
C GLU A 698 51.94 -33.82 35.32
N GLU A 699 52.79 -33.45 34.37
CA GLU A 699 54.25 -33.54 34.53
C GLU A 699 54.76 -32.66 35.69
N LYS A 700 54.19 -31.47 35.92
CA LYS A 700 54.50 -30.64 37.09
C LYS A 700 54.05 -31.28 38.39
N LEU A 701 52.82 -31.81 38.48
CA LEU A 701 52.34 -32.56 39.66
C LEU A 701 53.22 -33.79 39.95
N TRP A 702 53.72 -34.46 38.92
CA TRP A 702 54.65 -35.59 39.04
C TRP A 702 56.05 -35.16 39.51
N GLN A 703 56.58 -34.05 38.99
CA GLN A 703 57.90 -33.51 39.37
C GLN A 703 57.92 -32.86 40.75
N GLU A 704 56.86 -32.12 41.13
CA GLU A 704 56.72 -31.53 42.46
C GLU A 704 56.42 -32.59 43.53
N GLY A 705 55.70 -33.65 43.14
CA GLY A 705 55.44 -34.84 43.92
C GLY A 705 54.24 -34.69 44.86
N ILE A 706 53.38 -35.71 44.89
CA ILE A 706 52.10 -35.75 45.64
C ILE A 706 52.22 -35.25 47.10
N LEU A 707 53.36 -35.52 47.76
CA LEU A 707 53.65 -35.09 49.13
C LEU A 707 53.60 -33.57 49.35
N ARG A 708 53.85 -32.73 48.32
CA ARG A 708 53.76 -31.25 48.43
C ARG A 708 52.33 -30.73 48.54
N HIS A 709 51.34 -31.46 48.03
CA HIS A 709 49.94 -31.04 48.03
C HIS A 709 49.13 -31.58 49.22
N VAL A 710 49.70 -32.46 50.04
CA VAL A 710 49.08 -32.93 51.29
C VAL A 710 49.09 -31.79 52.33
N PRO A 711 47.93 -31.32 52.86
CA PRO A 711 47.84 -30.04 53.60
C PRO A 711 48.76 -29.87 54.82
N VAL A 712 49.17 -30.97 55.47
CA VAL A 712 50.05 -30.96 56.65
C VAL A 712 51.51 -31.19 56.26
N VAL A 713 51.79 -32.25 55.49
CA VAL A 713 53.16 -32.67 55.12
C VAL A 713 53.80 -31.69 54.13
N GLY A 714 53.04 -31.21 53.15
CA GLY A 714 53.51 -30.32 52.10
C GLY A 714 54.03 -28.97 52.60
N ARG A 715 53.46 -28.46 53.71
CA ARG A 715 53.94 -27.22 54.35
C ARG A 715 55.35 -27.36 54.93
N VAL A 716 55.68 -28.53 55.50
CA VAL A 716 57.03 -28.81 56.01
C VAL A 716 57.99 -29.05 54.85
N PHE A 717 57.56 -29.79 53.82
CA PHE A 717 58.40 -30.09 52.65
C PHE A 717 58.73 -28.85 51.82
N ASN A 718 57.77 -27.93 51.63
CA ASN A 718 57.99 -26.64 50.94
C ASN A 718 58.86 -25.66 51.75
N TRP A 719 58.96 -25.81 53.07
CA TRP A 719 59.91 -25.04 53.89
C TRP A 719 61.34 -25.60 53.78
N TRP A 720 61.51 -26.92 53.78
CA TRP A 720 62.82 -27.57 53.68
C TRP A 720 63.38 -27.57 52.24
N SER A 721 62.51 -27.58 51.23
CA SER A 721 62.84 -27.47 49.81
C SER A 721 61.91 -26.46 49.14
N PRO A 722 62.27 -25.17 49.08
CA PRO A 722 61.49 -24.17 48.35
C PRO A 722 61.36 -24.54 46.87
N PRO A 723 60.18 -24.32 46.23
CA PRO A 723 60.03 -24.53 44.79
C PRO A 723 60.95 -23.59 44.00
N ALA A 724 61.46 -24.05 42.86
CA ALA A 724 62.30 -23.24 41.98
C ALA A 724 61.54 -22.00 41.50
N LYS A 725 62.15 -20.81 41.64
CA LYS A 725 61.46 -19.52 41.47
C LYS A 725 61.30 -19.10 39.99
N GLU A 726 61.00 -20.05 39.11
CA GLU A 726 60.84 -19.81 37.68
C GLU A 726 59.93 -20.88 37.02
N SER A 727 58.68 -21.01 37.52
CA SER A 727 57.67 -21.96 37.02
C SER A 727 56.35 -21.28 36.62
N GLY A 728 56.43 -20.12 35.98
CA GLY A 728 55.27 -19.47 35.36
C GLY A 728 54.53 -20.40 34.39
N ILE A 729 53.23 -20.18 34.19
CA ILE A 729 52.44 -20.93 33.22
C ILE A 729 52.98 -20.61 31.83
N LYS A 730 53.49 -21.63 31.12
CA LYS A 730 54.03 -21.46 29.77
C LYS A 730 52.89 -21.20 28.80
N GLY A 731 52.88 -20.02 28.19
CA GLY A 731 51.94 -19.75 27.11
C GLY A 731 52.22 -20.63 25.89
N ARG A 732 51.20 -20.80 25.07
CA ARG A 732 51.30 -21.41 23.73
C ARG A 732 50.76 -20.42 22.71
N SER A 733 51.33 -20.42 21.51
CA SER A 733 50.89 -19.62 20.36
C SER A 733 50.64 -20.55 19.17
N LEU A 734 49.47 -20.45 18.56
CA LEU A 734 49.12 -21.20 17.35
C LEU A 734 49.53 -20.40 16.11
N ASN A 735 50.41 -20.96 15.28
CA ASN A 735 50.69 -20.39 13.97
C ASN A 735 49.65 -20.87 12.95
N LEU A 736 48.66 -20.01 12.67
CA LEU A 736 47.56 -20.26 11.74
C LEU A 736 48.03 -20.67 10.33
N THR A 737 49.17 -20.16 9.86
CA THR A 737 49.70 -20.46 8.51
C THR A 737 50.41 -21.81 8.41
N GLN A 738 50.75 -22.43 9.54
CA GLN A 738 51.50 -23.69 9.58
C GLN A 738 50.75 -24.83 10.28
N GLY A 739 49.67 -24.55 11.02
CA GLY A 739 48.95 -25.57 11.80
C GLY A 739 49.81 -26.13 12.95
N VAL A 740 50.66 -25.29 13.54
CA VAL A 740 51.65 -25.67 14.56
C VAL A 740 51.42 -24.89 15.85
N VAL A 741 51.46 -25.61 16.97
CA VAL A 741 51.48 -25.02 18.32
C VAL A 741 52.92 -24.83 18.78
N GLU A 742 53.23 -23.62 19.23
CA GLU A 742 54.57 -23.20 19.65
C GLU A 742 54.60 -22.69 21.11
N SER A 743 55.75 -22.78 21.78
CA SER A 743 55.94 -22.22 23.14
C SER A 743 56.27 -20.73 23.09
N THR A 744 55.51 -19.91 23.84
CA THR A 744 55.74 -18.44 23.89
C THR A 744 56.97 -18.04 24.70
N GLU A 745 57.69 -18.98 25.32
CA GLU A 745 58.90 -18.73 26.11
C GLU A 745 59.97 -17.93 25.35
N ASN A 746 60.15 -18.21 24.04
CA ASN A 746 61.10 -17.48 23.21
C ASN A 746 60.67 -16.03 22.97
N ILE A 747 59.37 -15.79 22.76
CA ILE A 747 58.80 -14.45 22.56
C ILE A 747 58.97 -13.63 23.85
N TYR A 748 58.65 -14.22 25.00
CA TYR A 748 58.80 -13.57 26.31
C TYR A 748 60.27 -13.26 26.62
N LYS A 749 61.19 -14.21 26.41
CA LYS A 749 62.63 -14.00 26.62
C LYS A 749 63.20 -12.92 25.69
N TYR A 750 62.76 -12.88 24.43
CA TYR A 750 63.18 -11.86 23.46
C TYR A 750 62.71 -10.46 23.86
N HIS A 751 61.43 -10.29 24.24
CA HIS A 751 60.93 -8.99 24.71
C HIS A 751 61.55 -8.55 26.05
N MET A 752 61.77 -9.47 26.99
CA MET A 752 62.47 -9.17 28.25
C MET A 752 63.92 -8.72 28.01
N GLN A 753 64.60 -9.31 27.02
CA GLN A 753 65.95 -8.87 26.61
C GLN A 753 65.95 -7.47 25.98
N MET A 754 64.93 -7.10 25.20
CA MET A 754 64.82 -5.74 24.65
C MET A 754 64.50 -4.65 25.68
N THR A 755 63.81 -4.97 26.78
CA THR A 755 63.58 -4.00 27.88
C THR A 755 64.82 -3.72 28.74
N GLY A 756 65.93 -4.45 28.54
CA GLY A 756 67.19 -4.29 29.26
C GLY A 756 68.12 -3.20 28.69
N ALA A 757 67.75 -1.92 28.83
CA ALA A 757 68.67 -0.78 28.80
C ALA A 757 69.70 -0.67 27.63
N THR A 758 69.31 -0.91 26.36
CA THR A 758 70.07 -0.40 25.18
C THR A 758 69.21 -0.24 23.91
N ALA A 759 68.00 0.32 24.03
CA ALA A 759 66.98 0.32 22.96
C ALA A 759 67.24 1.23 21.73
N HIS A 760 68.43 1.79 21.54
CA HIS A 760 68.76 2.71 20.44
C HIS A 760 70.11 2.44 19.79
N GLN A 761 70.19 1.36 19.00
CA GLN A 761 70.93 1.25 17.71
C GLN A 761 70.96 -0.23 17.25
N LEU A 762 70.28 -0.55 16.13
CA LEU A 762 70.56 -1.62 15.13
C LEU A 762 69.31 -1.82 14.23
N PRO A 763 69.43 -2.37 13.00
CA PRO A 763 68.37 -2.31 11.99
C PRO A 763 67.28 -3.38 12.15
N ALA A 764 66.06 -3.01 11.73
CA ALA A 764 64.82 -3.77 11.94
C ALA A 764 64.62 -4.93 10.93
N ASN A 765 65.52 -5.93 10.92
CA ASN A 765 65.34 -7.11 10.07
C ASN A 765 65.90 -8.42 10.67
N ARG A 766 65.32 -8.85 11.80
CA ARG A 766 65.42 -10.22 12.33
C ARG A 766 64.08 -10.64 12.95
N SER A 767 63.55 -11.76 12.49
CA SER A 767 62.46 -12.48 13.16
C SER A 767 62.92 -13.01 14.53
N PRO A 768 61.98 -13.31 15.46
CA PRO A 768 62.30 -14.01 16.70
C PRO A 768 62.84 -15.42 16.40
N PRO A 769 63.68 -16.00 17.29
CA PRO A 769 64.29 -17.30 17.06
C PRO A 769 63.26 -18.43 17.11
N THR A 770 63.27 -19.28 16.09
CA THR A 770 62.38 -20.44 15.93
C THR A 770 62.39 -21.32 17.20
N PRO A 771 61.22 -21.69 17.75
CA PRO A 771 61.16 -22.49 18.98
C PRO A 771 61.59 -23.94 18.71
N MET A 772 62.33 -24.52 19.67
CA MET A 772 62.84 -25.89 19.58
C MET A 772 61.77 -26.98 19.78
N VAL A 773 60.52 -26.59 20.07
CA VAL A 773 59.38 -27.50 20.23
C VAL A 773 58.23 -26.93 19.41
N GLN A 774 57.84 -27.69 18.39
CA GLN A 774 56.71 -27.42 17.50
C GLN A 774 55.82 -28.66 17.52
N THR A 775 54.61 -28.54 18.06
CA THR A 775 53.63 -29.65 18.07
C THR A 775 52.74 -29.51 16.83
N PRO A 776 52.83 -30.39 15.82
CA PRO A 776 51.94 -30.35 14.67
C PRO A 776 50.53 -30.81 15.07
N VAL A 777 49.51 -30.06 14.67
CA VAL A 777 48.11 -30.30 15.04
C VAL A 777 47.56 -31.53 14.27
N GLY A 778 47.82 -32.72 14.80
CA GLY A 778 47.31 -33.99 14.25
C GLY A 778 48.06 -35.28 14.61
N ALA A 779 49.20 -35.22 15.30
CA ALA A 779 50.00 -36.43 15.59
C ALA A 779 49.39 -37.30 16.72
N THR A 780 48.76 -38.43 16.37
CA THR A 780 48.24 -39.41 17.33
C THR A 780 49.37 -40.14 18.07
N ALA A 781 49.41 -40.02 19.40
CA ALA A 781 50.51 -40.52 20.21
C ALA A 781 50.40 -42.02 20.51
N THR A 782 51.13 -42.85 19.76
CA THR A 782 51.41 -44.26 20.13
C THR A 782 52.87 -44.63 19.93
N GLN A 783 53.65 -44.67 21.02
CA GLN A 783 54.49 -45.82 21.44
C GLN A 783 55.29 -45.52 22.72
N GLN A 784 55.50 -46.55 23.54
CA GLN A 784 56.33 -46.50 24.76
C GLN A 784 57.74 -46.99 24.47
N GLN A 785 58.75 -46.49 25.20
CA GLN A 785 60.14 -46.96 25.08
C GLN A 785 60.47 -48.09 26.06
N GLN A 786 61.24 -49.09 25.59
CA GLN A 786 62.16 -49.90 26.40
C GLN A 786 63.44 -50.25 25.59
N PRO A 787 64.57 -50.65 26.23
CA PRO A 787 65.85 -50.05 25.85
C PRO A 787 66.95 -50.96 25.27
N VAL A 788 67.65 -50.42 24.26
CA VAL A 788 69.14 -50.27 24.17
C VAL A 788 70.06 -51.46 23.77
N PHE A 789 70.80 -51.23 22.65
CA PHE A 789 72.11 -51.79 22.21
C PHE A 789 72.24 -53.29 21.79
N PRO A 790 73.26 -53.65 20.96
CA PRO A 790 73.72 -52.96 19.74
C PRO A 790 74.18 -53.90 18.57
N THR A 791 74.16 -53.40 17.31
CA THR A 791 74.91 -53.90 16.12
C THR A 791 74.64 -55.37 15.66
N VAL A 792 74.62 -55.75 14.37
CA VAL A 792 75.59 -55.53 13.27
C VAL A 792 74.88 -55.59 11.89
N GLU A 793 75.43 -54.88 10.90
CA GLU A 793 75.08 -54.81 9.46
C GLU A 793 75.66 -56.00 8.61
N PRO A 794 75.44 -56.12 7.28
CA PRO A 794 74.32 -55.73 6.39
C PRO A 794 73.97 -56.84 5.33
N VAL A 795 73.24 -56.51 4.23
CA VAL A 795 73.21 -57.23 2.91
C VAL A 795 72.44 -58.59 2.89
N SER A 796 71.70 -59.05 1.85
CA SER A 796 71.29 -58.55 0.51
C SER A 796 69.98 -59.19 0.02
N GLY A 797 69.21 -58.44 -0.79
CA GLY A 797 68.32 -58.96 -1.86
C GLY A 797 66.98 -59.59 -1.41
N GLY A 798 65.94 -59.63 -2.25
CA GLY A 798 65.80 -59.08 -3.61
C GLY A 798 64.91 -59.97 -4.52
N SER A 799 64.03 -59.38 -5.33
CA SER A 799 62.93 -60.04 -6.10
C SER A 799 61.92 -60.81 -5.22
N GLY A 800 60.69 -61.09 -5.64
CA GLY A 800 59.84 -60.73 -6.79
C GLY A 800 58.40 -61.12 -6.40
N GLU A 801 57.27 -60.71 -6.97
CA GLU A 801 56.80 -60.26 -8.30
C GLU A 801 55.43 -60.98 -8.51
N GLU A 802 54.51 -60.42 -9.30
CA GLU A 802 53.18 -60.98 -9.68
C GLU A 802 52.10 -61.23 -8.58
N GLY A 803 50.80 -61.34 -8.95
CA GLY A 803 49.78 -61.83 -7.99
C GLY A 803 48.27 -61.50 -8.13
N SER A 804 47.77 -60.75 -9.12
CA SER A 804 46.30 -60.63 -9.39
C SER A 804 45.79 -61.87 -10.19
N PRO A 805 44.46 -62.14 -10.42
CA PRO A 805 43.25 -61.32 -10.19
C PRO A 805 41.95 -62.07 -9.70
N ASN A 806 40.82 -61.34 -9.64
CA ASN A 806 39.39 -61.80 -9.69
C ASN A 806 38.83 -62.68 -8.53
N GLY A 807 37.53 -62.70 -8.21
CA GLY A 807 36.37 -61.90 -8.66
C GLY A 807 35.00 -62.58 -8.40
N HIS A 808 33.91 -61.82 -8.20
CA HIS A 808 32.50 -62.27 -8.01
C HIS A 808 32.21 -63.06 -6.68
N GLU A 809 31.01 -63.10 -6.06
CA GLU A 809 29.68 -62.53 -6.38
C GLU A 809 28.73 -62.32 -5.15
N THR A 810 27.91 -61.26 -5.19
CA THR A 810 26.48 -61.09 -4.75
C THR A 810 25.86 -61.54 -3.38
N VAL A 811 25.08 -60.59 -2.80
CA VAL A 811 23.63 -60.69 -2.37
C VAL A 811 23.20 -60.85 -0.86
N THR A 812 22.92 -59.67 -0.24
CA THR A 812 21.68 -59.24 0.51
C THR A 812 21.32 -59.60 1.98
N ILE A 813 20.67 -58.59 2.62
CA ILE A 813 19.70 -58.60 3.76
C ILE A 813 20.23 -58.97 5.17
N GLY A 814 19.89 -58.27 6.27
CA GLY A 814 19.18 -56.98 6.43
C GLY A 814 18.51 -56.79 7.83
N ALA A 815 18.28 -55.53 8.26
CA ALA A 815 17.57 -55.08 9.49
C ALA A 815 18.22 -55.44 10.85
N ALA A 816 18.05 -54.71 11.97
CA ALA A 816 17.57 -53.32 12.27
C ALA A 816 17.99 -52.94 13.72
N PRO A 817 17.84 -51.67 14.17
CA PRO A 817 17.82 -51.29 15.59
C PRO A 817 16.46 -50.72 16.06
N ALA A 818 16.30 -50.47 17.37
CA ALA A 818 15.00 -50.18 17.99
C ALA A 818 15.00 -49.02 19.02
N THR A 819 13.86 -48.32 19.07
CA THR A 819 13.18 -47.72 20.26
C THR A 819 13.95 -46.94 21.34
N GLN A 820 13.59 -45.64 21.44
CA GLN A 820 13.16 -44.91 22.66
C GLN A 820 13.92 -45.08 24.00
N ASN A 821 14.45 -43.95 24.51
CA ASN A 821 14.05 -43.22 25.74
C ASN A 821 15.20 -42.29 26.21
N HIS A 822 15.07 -41.29 27.11
CA HIS A 822 14.07 -40.28 27.55
C HIS A 822 14.74 -39.51 28.74
N VAL A 823 14.10 -38.46 29.31
CA VAL A 823 14.38 -37.85 30.67
C VAL A 823 15.36 -36.66 30.77
N ASP A 824 14.79 -35.43 30.78
CA ASP A 824 14.87 -34.37 31.83
C ASP A 824 16.20 -33.72 32.31
N HIS A 825 16.28 -32.43 32.73
CA HIS A 825 15.39 -31.22 32.75
C HIS A 825 16.31 -29.98 32.41
N ALA A 826 16.21 -28.68 32.82
CA ALA A 826 15.32 -27.84 33.65
C ALA A 826 15.53 -26.31 33.41
N ARG A 827 14.42 -25.53 33.30
CA ARG A 827 14.31 -24.04 33.47
C ARG A 827 15.10 -23.17 32.45
N THR A 828 14.74 -21.90 32.16
CA THR A 828 13.77 -20.94 32.76
C THR A 828 13.04 -20.13 31.66
N VAL A 829 12.00 -19.37 32.01
CA VAL A 829 11.12 -18.63 31.07
C VAL A 829 11.61 -17.20 30.80
N SER A 830 11.50 -16.76 29.54
CA SER A 830 11.41 -15.36 29.11
C SER A 830 10.29 -15.23 28.07
N GLN A 831 9.65 -14.06 27.98
CA GLN A 831 8.50 -13.81 27.09
C GLN A 831 8.93 -13.17 25.77
N SER A 832 8.24 -13.51 24.68
CA SER A 832 8.17 -12.72 23.46
C SER A 832 6.74 -12.78 22.89
N SER A 833 6.29 -11.67 22.30
CA SER A 833 4.93 -11.50 21.79
C SER A 833 4.89 -11.73 20.28
N ALA A 834 3.98 -12.59 19.82
CA ALA A 834 3.65 -12.79 18.41
C ALA A 834 2.14 -12.68 18.20
N SER A 835 1.71 -11.85 17.26
CA SER A 835 0.31 -11.63 16.90
C SER A 835 0.03 -12.15 15.49
N SER A 836 -0.41 -13.39 15.38
CA SER A 836 -0.90 -13.96 14.11
C SER A 836 -2.32 -13.51 13.83
N SER A 837 -2.57 -12.89 12.67
CA SER A 837 -3.92 -12.70 12.15
C SER A 837 -4.51 -14.05 11.70
N VAL A 838 -5.78 -14.30 12.04
CA VAL A 838 -6.47 -15.56 11.73
C VAL A 838 -7.40 -15.37 10.54
N VAL A 839 -7.17 -16.13 9.47
CA VAL A 839 -8.09 -16.27 8.34
C VAL A 839 -9.12 -17.37 8.66
N PRO A 840 -10.43 -17.10 8.54
CA PRO A 840 -11.46 -18.13 8.65
C PRO A 840 -11.75 -18.76 7.27
N GLU A 841 -11.17 -19.94 7.00
CA GLU A 841 -11.51 -20.74 5.82
C GLU A 841 -12.82 -21.55 6.02
N LEU A 842 -13.50 -21.89 4.92
CA LEU A 842 -14.75 -22.64 4.92
C LEU A 842 -14.56 -24.13 5.24
N VAL A 843 -15.51 -24.72 5.98
CA VAL A 843 -15.63 -26.18 6.15
C VAL A 843 -17.00 -26.64 5.63
N PRO A 844 -17.08 -27.65 4.75
CA PRO A 844 -18.34 -28.09 4.16
C PRO A 844 -19.15 -28.97 5.12
N ALA A 845 -20.43 -28.64 5.31
CA ALA A 845 -21.37 -29.47 6.05
C ALA A 845 -22.15 -30.38 5.09
N ASN A 846 -21.85 -31.69 5.07
CA ASN A 846 -22.64 -32.66 4.31
C ASN A 846 -22.67 -34.05 5.00
N SER A 847 -23.71 -34.29 5.80
CA SER A 847 -24.21 -35.64 6.11
C SER A 847 -25.65 -35.56 6.58
N ALA A 848 -26.49 -36.50 6.13
CA ALA A 848 -27.88 -36.64 6.54
C ALA A 848 -28.02 -37.74 7.59
N ILE A 849 -29.10 -37.70 8.40
CA ILE A 849 -29.81 -38.88 8.94
C ILE A 849 -31.07 -38.43 9.70
N THR A 850 -32.25 -38.91 9.26
CA THR A 850 -33.58 -38.88 9.92
C THR A 850 -34.17 -37.51 10.31
N GLN A 851 -35.50 -37.32 10.32
CA GLN A 851 -36.62 -38.28 10.18
C GLN A 851 -37.74 -37.69 9.31
#